data_AF-A0A943QKS5-F1
#
_entry.id   AF-A0A943QKS5-F1
#
_cell.length_a   1.000
_cell.length_b   1.000
_cell.length_c   1.000
_cell.angle_alpha   90.00
_cell.angle_beta   90.00
_cell.angle_gamma   90.00
#
_symmetry.space_group_name_H-M   'P 1'
#
loop_
_entity.id
_entity.type
_entity.pdbx_description
1 polymer ?
#
loop_
_entity_poly.entity_id
_entity_poly.type
_entity_poly.pdbx_seq_one_letter_code
_entity_poly.pdbx_strand_id
1 'polypeptide(L)'
;MKKIINYSFRIFLITICLVFNIVYFPKAFSDVNLLENSPNDNKLPNHFRMTTDIKSLSEYKALNLSGLDKLNISGSGQFSETGLDLIKKSLPNNLSIINIDLRQESHGFINGIGVSFENPKNNANKGLTLPEVLSTEKGLLQSIKINTPLTFYNTKVTVTPDCVKDELTLTSNKNIGYIRIPVTDGSLPGDEMVDYFIDIVKNTPENTWYHFHCKEGIGRTTTFMIMYDIMRNHKEVSLNDIIKRQVLLSTIKEKDAQSFYTGKHFEFLNSFYNKVKAKTTSSITFEYLNSNDCYIKNSNIPKHLYVISDSYMTKEEQSMISALQGVISTKSIEQIYILSNDEPDYKIWLEDLITNYNITYENISDPWILLNKFKSSFNGYILYSNKNPPSINNAFSLAGLNNSIPIEESLESRFNELGIENLIKDCRNTDKYWAYKNLWNSGLNHSTVILLSPEKSMALRDYAIMSKSLIFYEEDVKDFSLRESIFKSMDKIARCLGWGPDEYNNVSISSKYGVDIIAADWSYNLSVLSSFPTNKQTQKSNNEIPTEGNVHYVTFIMSDGDNQQWLLGSNYSSEKWYGSKNRGNFDLGWSLSPSLYYLAPTVFNKYYESASSEKYSDYYLVSPSGNGYIYPSLYPKSKLNTYTKRLNEYMEKVDQKYVLIIDDDAFYKTNLWDKYTENSNIDGLFYLDYKKNNNYNGEIVWSNNKPVVSCRNLLWGGLEDSNQLIDNINSRVNTANTDLTNEASYTFVYLHVWSNDMTILQNVVTELNKNPKVKIVTPDVFMKLIKDNVTPK
;
A
#
# COMPACT_ATOMS: atom_id res chain seq x y z
N MET A 1 54.99 9.29 -27.58
CA MET A 1 54.24 8.17 -28.19
C MET A 1 53.75 7.14 -27.17
N LYS A 2 53.00 7.54 -26.13
CA LYS A 2 52.34 6.60 -25.18
C LYS A 2 51.01 7.12 -24.60
N LYS A 3 50.41 8.14 -25.22
CA LYS A 3 49.11 8.73 -24.81
C LYS A 3 48.04 8.77 -25.91
N ILE A 4 48.31 8.19 -27.08
CA ILE A 4 47.35 8.14 -28.21
C ILE A 4 46.74 6.73 -28.41
N ILE A 5 47.20 5.71 -27.66
CA ILE A 5 46.74 4.32 -27.83
C ILE A 5 45.55 3.96 -26.91
N ASN A 6 45.26 4.76 -25.88
CA ASN A 6 44.18 4.42 -24.91
C ASN A 6 42.82 5.07 -25.19
N TYR A 7 42.73 6.01 -26.14
CA TYR A 7 41.47 6.63 -26.53
C TYR A 7 40.76 5.87 -27.66
N SER A 8 41.50 5.15 -28.49
CA SER A 8 40.95 4.36 -29.61
C SER A 8 40.32 3.03 -29.18
N PHE A 9 40.65 2.52 -27.98
CA PHE A 9 40.07 1.28 -27.47
C PHE A 9 38.73 1.48 -26.73
N ARG A 10 38.49 2.68 -26.18
CA ARG A 10 37.22 3.02 -25.50
C ARG A 10 36.12 3.44 -26.47
N ILE A 11 36.46 4.05 -27.61
CA ILE A 11 35.49 4.36 -28.66
C ILE A 11 35.06 3.08 -29.38
N PHE A 12 35.96 2.10 -29.57
CA PHE A 12 35.61 0.81 -30.19
C PHE A 12 34.69 -0.06 -29.30
N LEU A 13 34.77 0.05 -27.97
CA LEU A 13 33.85 -0.65 -27.06
C LEU A 13 32.47 0.00 -26.96
N ILE A 14 32.36 1.32 -27.14
CA ILE A 14 31.08 2.04 -27.08
C ILE A 14 30.29 1.91 -28.39
N THR A 15 30.97 1.74 -29.53
CA THR A 15 30.27 1.43 -30.80
C THR A 15 29.79 -0.02 -30.88
N ILE A 16 30.38 -0.96 -30.12
CA ILE A 16 29.88 -2.35 -30.02
C ILE A 16 28.68 -2.43 -29.05
N CYS A 17 28.62 -1.59 -28.00
CA CYS A 17 27.43 -1.55 -27.12
C CYS A 17 26.23 -0.80 -27.72
N LEU A 18 26.41 -0.01 -28.79
CA LEU A 18 25.31 0.65 -29.52
C LEU A 18 24.80 -0.15 -30.74
N VAL A 19 25.41 -1.31 -31.03
CA VAL A 19 24.94 -2.25 -32.08
C VAL A 19 24.50 -3.60 -31.51
N PHE A 20 24.62 -3.81 -30.20
CA PHE A 20 23.96 -4.90 -29.50
C PHE A 20 22.95 -4.35 -28.50
N ASN A 21 21.81 -3.86 -29.02
CA ASN A 21 20.54 -4.15 -28.36
C ASN A 21 20.44 -5.69 -28.34
N ILE A 22 21.00 -6.31 -27.30
CA ILE A 22 20.54 -7.63 -26.91
C ILE A 22 19.12 -7.37 -26.44
N VAL A 23 18.18 -7.47 -27.38
CA VAL A 23 16.81 -7.81 -27.08
C VAL A 23 16.94 -9.05 -26.21
N TYR A 24 16.78 -8.89 -24.90
CA TYR A 24 16.69 -10.01 -24.00
C TYR A 24 15.36 -10.67 -24.34
N PHE A 25 15.38 -11.54 -25.34
CA PHE A 25 14.24 -12.39 -25.65
C PHE A 25 14.03 -13.26 -24.41
N PRO A 26 12.85 -13.21 -23.77
CA PRO A 26 12.54 -14.17 -22.73
C PRO A 26 12.76 -15.58 -23.29
N LYS A 27 13.26 -16.48 -22.45
CA LYS A 27 13.79 -17.82 -22.74
C LYS A 27 12.82 -18.77 -23.50
N ALA A 28 11.62 -18.31 -23.85
CA ALA A 28 10.52 -19.05 -24.44
C ALA A 28 10.54 -19.15 -25.98
N PHE A 29 11.44 -18.44 -26.68
CA PHE A 29 11.40 -18.38 -28.16
C PHE A 29 11.90 -19.65 -28.89
N SER A 30 12.60 -20.59 -28.24
CA SER A 30 13.27 -21.68 -28.98
C SER A 30 12.46 -22.96 -29.18
N ASP A 31 11.34 -23.20 -28.49
CA ASP A 31 10.72 -24.54 -28.43
C ASP A 31 9.17 -24.56 -28.40
N VAL A 32 8.50 -23.58 -29.02
CA VAL A 32 7.02 -23.55 -29.12
C VAL A 32 6.54 -23.77 -30.55
N ASN A 33 5.48 -24.57 -30.70
CA ASN A 33 4.78 -24.80 -31.95
C ASN A 33 3.47 -24.02 -31.97
N LEU A 34 3.07 -23.50 -33.14
CA LEU A 34 1.76 -22.89 -33.32
C LEU A 34 0.70 -23.96 -33.60
N LEU A 35 -0.27 -24.09 -32.70
CA LEU A 35 -1.34 -25.08 -32.77
C LEU A 35 -2.70 -24.41 -33.01
N GLU A 36 -3.55 -25.11 -33.75
CA GLU A 36 -4.98 -24.83 -33.82
C GLU A 36 -5.66 -25.39 -32.57
N ASN A 37 -6.37 -24.56 -31.82
CA ASN A 37 -7.16 -24.99 -30.66
C ASN A 37 -8.66 -25.04 -30.95
N SER A 38 -9.17 -24.14 -31.80
CA SER A 38 -10.61 -24.02 -32.07
C SER A 38 -10.86 -23.56 -33.51
N PRO A 39 -11.33 -24.43 -34.42
CA PRO A 39 -11.65 -24.02 -35.78
C PRO A 39 -12.80 -23.01 -35.79
N ASN A 40 -12.77 -22.09 -36.76
CA ASN A 40 -13.82 -21.07 -36.90
C ASN A 40 -15.04 -21.62 -37.66
N ASP A 41 -15.66 -22.68 -37.13
CA ASP A 41 -16.68 -23.49 -37.81
C ASP A 41 -18.11 -23.29 -37.27
N ASN A 42 -18.37 -22.18 -36.57
CA ASN A 42 -19.67 -21.80 -36.01
C ASN A 42 -20.28 -22.88 -35.10
N LYS A 43 -19.46 -23.44 -34.20
CA LYS A 43 -19.87 -24.33 -33.12
C LYS A 43 -19.59 -23.72 -31.75
N LEU A 44 -20.41 -24.09 -30.76
CA LEU A 44 -20.09 -23.79 -29.36
C LEU A 44 -18.78 -24.50 -28.97
N PRO A 45 -17.94 -23.88 -28.13
CA PRO A 45 -16.72 -24.51 -27.67
C PRO A 45 -17.01 -25.77 -26.83
N ASN A 46 -16.02 -26.66 -26.80
CA ASN A 46 -16.09 -27.86 -25.96
C ASN A 46 -16.35 -27.49 -24.50
N HIS A 47 -17.06 -28.36 -23.79
CA HIS A 47 -17.40 -28.19 -22.37
C HIS A 47 -18.11 -26.87 -22.04
N PHE A 48 -18.83 -26.28 -23.00
CA PHE A 48 -19.71 -25.13 -22.71
C PHE A 48 -20.82 -25.54 -21.73
N ARG A 49 -20.92 -24.84 -20.61
CA ARG A 49 -21.98 -25.00 -19.62
C ARG A 49 -22.32 -23.69 -18.92
N MET A 50 -23.54 -23.60 -18.40
CA MET A 50 -24.04 -22.45 -17.65
C MET A 50 -24.63 -22.92 -16.33
N THR A 51 -24.48 -22.13 -15.27
CA THR A 51 -25.07 -22.49 -13.96
C THR A 51 -26.57 -22.26 -13.89
N THR A 52 -27.15 -21.61 -14.92
CA THR A 52 -28.60 -21.46 -15.11
C THR A 52 -29.24 -22.67 -15.79
N ASP A 53 -28.47 -23.56 -16.43
CA ASP A 53 -29.00 -24.78 -17.05
C ASP A 53 -28.89 -25.98 -16.10
N ILE A 54 -29.77 -25.99 -15.09
CA ILE A 54 -29.75 -26.99 -14.01
C ILE A 54 -30.56 -28.26 -14.33
N LYS A 55 -31.10 -28.39 -15.55
CA LYS A 55 -31.98 -29.53 -15.91
C LYS A 55 -31.27 -30.86 -15.74
N SER A 56 -30.00 -30.95 -16.14
CA SER A 56 -29.16 -32.15 -15.99
C SER A 56 -28.86 -32.52 -14.54
N LEU A 57 -28.97 -31.58 -13.60
CA LEU A 57 -28.72 -31.81 -12.18
C LEU A 57 -29.97 -32.25 -11.42
N SER A 58 -31.16 -32.03 -11.98
CA SER A 58 -32.45 -32.29 -11.32
C SER A 58 -32.70 -33.77 -10.97
N GLU A 59 -31.99 -34.69 -11.62
CA GLU A 59 -32.03 -36.13 -11.33
C GLU A 59 -31.32 -36.49 -10.00
N TYR A 60 -30.44 -35.62 -9.51
CA TYR A 60 -29.68 -35.82 -8.27
C TYR A 60 -30.42 -35.20 -7.07
N LYS A 61 -31.54 -35.82 -6.66
CA LYS A 61 -32.42 -35.31 -5.59
C LYS A 61 -31.75 -34.94 -4.26
N ALA A 62 -30.59 -35.52 -3.95
CA ALA A 62 -29.84 -35.25 -2.72
C ALA A 62 -28.80 -34.11 -2.86
N LEU A 63 -28.58 -33.56 -4.05
CA LEU A 63 -27.59 -32.51 -4.31
C LEU A 63 -28.18 -31.13 -4.00
N ASN A 64 -27.47 -30.34 -3.20
CA ASN A 64 -27.90 -28.98 -2.86
C ASN A 64 -27.62 -27.99 -4.01
N LEU A 65 -28.70 -27.55 -4.68
CA LEU A 65 -28.66 -26.62 -5.81
C LEU A 65 -28.91 -25.16 -5.43
N SER A 66 -29.05 -24.84 -4.14
CA SER A 66 -29.32 -23.47 -3.68
C SER A 66 -28.27 -22.48 -4.21
N GLY A 67 -28.76 -21.37 -4.77
CA GLY A 67 -27.95 -20.26 -5.27
C GLY A 67 -27.17 -20.52 -6.56
N LEU A 68 -27.23 -21.73 -7.14
CA LEU A 68 -26.48 -22.08 -8.35
C LEU A 68 -26.96 -21.31 -9.59
N ASP A 69 -28.27 -21.22 -9.76
CA ASP A 69 -28.95 -20.49 -10.84
C ASP A 69 -28.74 -18.97 -10.76
N LYS A 70 -28.31 -18.45 -9.60
CA LYS A 70 -28.05 -17.02 -9.35
C LYS A 70 -26.59 -16.61 -9.51
N LEU A 71 -25.69 -17.54 -9.84
CA LEU A 71 -24.26 -17.22 -9.96
C LEU A 71 -23.95 -16.34 -11.17
N ASN A 72 -24.77 -16.36 -12.23
CA ASN A 72 -24.50 -15.68 -13.50
C ASN A 72 -23.12 -16.03 -14.08
N ILE A 73 -22.77 -17.32 -14.10
CA ILE A 73 -21.51 -17.79 -14.67
C ILE A 73 -21.71 -18.90 -15.71
N SER A 74 -20.75 -18.95 -16.62
CA SER A 74 -20.61 -20.01 -17.62
C SER A 74 -19.13 -20.39 -17.76
N GLY A 75 -18.85 -21.52 -18.38
CA GLY A 75 -17.48 -21.78 -18.81
C GLY A 75 -17.36 -22.73 -19.98
N SER A 76 -16.20 -22.75 -20.63
CA SER A 76 -15.88 -23.63 -21.75
C SER A 76 -14.38 -23.85 -21.93
N GLY A 77 -14.00 -24.64 -22.94
CA GLY A 77 -12.67 -24.61 -23.54
C GLY A 77 -12.51 -23.43 -24.51
N GLN A 78 -11.39 -23.43 -25.24
CA GLN A 78 -11.07 -22.39 -26.21
C GLN A 78 -12.15 -22.28 -27.29
N PHE A 79 -12.64 -21.07 -27.50
CA PHE A 79 -13.57 -20.74 -28.57
C PHE A 79 -12.85 -20.17 -29.79
N SER A 80 -13.54 -20.22 -30.93
CA SER A 80 -13.25 -19.42 -32.12
C SER A 80 -14.04 -18.11 -32.09
N GLU A 81 -13.82 -17.22 -33.05
CA GLU A 81 -14.56 -15.96 -33.17
C GLU A 81 -16.08 -16.20 -33.32
N THR A 82 -16.48 -17.16 -34.16
CA THR A 82 -17.89 -17.57 -34.28
C THR A 82 -18.39 -18.34 -33.05
N GLY A 83 -17.52 -19.12 -32.39
CA GLY A 83 -17.85 -19.76 -31.11
C GLY A 83 -18.17 -18.75 -29.99
N LEU A 84 -17.43 -17.65 -29.92
CA LEU A 84 -17.68 -16.56 -28.97
C LEU A 84 -19.02 -15.86 -29.25
N ASP A 85 -19.41 -15.72 -30.52
CA ASP A 85 -20.73 -15.20 -30.89
C ASP A 85 -21.85 -16.13 -30.42
N LEU A 86 -21.66 -17.44 -30.48
CA LEU A 86 -22.62 -18.42 -29.98
C LEU A 86 -22.69 -18.43 -28.45
N ILE A 87 -21.56 -18.26 -27.76
CA ILE A 87 -21.55 -18.04 -26.30
C ILE A 87 -22.39 -16.82 -25.98
N LYS A 88 -22.08 -15.65 -26.56
CA LYS A 88 -22.79 -14.41 -26.31
C LYS A 88 -24.30 -14.53 -26.55
N LYS A 89 -24.71 -15.22 -27.62
CA LYS A 89 -26.13 -15.48 -27.93
C LYS A 89 -26.83 -16.41 -26.93
N SER A 90 -26.08 -17.26 -26.24
CA SER A 90 -26.61 -18.19 -25.24
C SER A 90 -26.82 -17.53 -23.88
N LEU A 91 -26.21 -16.36 -23.63
CA LEU A 91 -26.27 -15.65 -22.35
C LEU A 91 -27.44 -14.66 -22.29
N PRO A 92 -27.93 -14.29 -21.09
CA PRO A 92 -28.96 -13.27 -20.94
C PRO A 92 -28.52 -11.91 -21.50
N ASN A 93 -29.34 -11.29 -22.35
CA ASN A 93 -29.00 -10.03 -23.05
C ASN A 93 -28.97 -8.79 -22.14
N ASN A 94 -29.43 -8.90 -20.89
CA ASN A 94 -29.54 -7.78 -19.94
C ASN A 94 -28.33 -7.67 -18.99
N LEU A 95 -27.33 -8.52 -19.12
CA LEU A 95 -26.15 -8.55 -18.25
C LEU A 95 -24.88 -8.17 -19.03
N SER A 96 -23.97 -7.45 -18.39
CA SER A 96 -22.65 -7.18 -18.95
C SER A 96 -21.81 -8.45 -18.87
N ILE A 97 -21.24 -8.90 -20.00
CA ILE A 97 -20.44 -10.13 -20.06
C ILE A 97 -18.97 -9.77 -19.86
N ILE A 98 -18.30 -10.49 -18.96
CA ILE A 98 -16.84 -10.45 -18.80
C ILE A 98 -16.28 -11.83 -19.08
N ASN A 99 -15.37 -11.91 -20.06
CA ASN A 99 -14.58 -13.08 -20.35
C ASN A 99 -13.37 -13.16 -19.42
N ILE A 100 -13.28 -14.23 -18.65
CA ILE A 100 -12.18 -14.55 -17.75
C ILE A 100 -11.31 -15.62 -18.40
N ASP A 101 -10.21 -15.17 -19.00
CA ASP A 101 -9.22 -16.01 -19.65
C ASP A 101 -8.20 -16.52 -18.63
N LEU A 102 -8.19 -17.83 -18.41
CA LEU A 102 -7.33 -18.50 -17.42
C LEU A 102 -6.00 -19.01 -17.99
N ARG A 103 -5.69 -18.71 -19.26
CA ARG A 103 -4.55 -19.30 -19.98
C ARG A 103 -3.25 -18.55 -19.72
N GLN A 104 -2.22 -19.23 -19.20
CA GLN A 104 -0.87 -18.63 -19.14
C GLN A 104 -0.12 -18.75 -20.46
N GLU A 105 -0.40 -19.79 -21.23
CA GLU A 105 0.15 -19.98 -22.57
C GLU A 105 -0.25 -18.84 -23.52
N SER A 106 0.69 -18.42 -24.36
CA SER A 106 0.45 -17.38 -25.36
C SER A 106 -0.52 -17.88 -26.42
N HIS A 107 -1.57 -17.10 -26.68
CA HIS A 107 -2.62 -17.48 -27.62
C HIS A 107 -3.27 -16.27 -28.29
N GLY A 108 -4.11 -16.53 -29.28
CA GLY A 108 -4.84 -15.51 -30.02
C GLY A 108 -5.67 -16.12 -31.14
N PHE A 109 -5.91 -15.34 -32.18
CA PHE A 109 -6.81 -15.70 -33.28
C PHE A 109 -6.20 -15.42 -34.64
N ILE A 110 -6.34 -16.35 -35.58
CA ILE A 110 -5.98 -16.20 -36.99
C ILE A 110 -7.23 -16.41 -37.84
N ASN A 111 -7.71 -15.38 -38.54
CA ASN A 111 -8.98 -15.42 -39.30
C ASN A 111 -10.18 -15.94 -38.46
N GLY A 112 -10.16 -15.62 -37.17
CA GLY A 112 -11.14 -16.07 -36.17
C GLY A 112 -10.93 -17.50 -35.65
N ILE A 113 -9.93 -18.24 -36.12
CA ILE A 113 -9.52 -19.56 -35.59
C ILE A 113 -8.75 -19.33 -34.29
N GLY A 114 -9.15 -19.97 -33.19
CA GLY A 114 -8.42 -19.91 -31.91
C GLY A 114 -7.13 -20.71 -31.98
N VAL A 115 -5.99 -20.08 -31.68
CA VAL A 115 -4.64 -20.68 -31.79
C VAL A 115 -3.81 -20.42 -30.53
N SER A 116 -2.80 -21.25 -30.29
CA SER A 116 -1.80 -20.99 -29.24
C SER A 116 -0.40 -21.47 -29.57
N PHE A 117 0.58 -20.89 -28.89
CA PHE A 117 1.98 -21.25 -28.98
C PHE A 117 2.35 -22.19 -27.83
N GLU A 118 2.56 -23.46 -28.14
CA GLU A 118 2.69 -24.51 -27.12
C GLU A 118 3.99 -25.31 -27.25
N ASN A 119 4.60 -25.60 -26.10
CA ASN A 119 5.57 -26.68 -25.97
C ASN A 119 4.85 -28.00 -25.58
N PRO A 120 5.52 -29.17 -25.57
CA PRO A 120 4.86 -30.45 -25.29
C PRO A 120 4.14 -30.54 -23.93
N LYS A 121 4.41 -29.63 -22.99
CA LYS A 121 3.80 -29.58 -21.65
C LYS A 121 2.84 -28.40 -21.45
N ASN A 122 2.57 -27.63 -22.51
CA ASN A 122 1.78 -26.39 -22.49
C ASN A 122 2.15 -25.43 -21.33
N ASN A 123 3.45 -25.30 -21.07
CA ASN A 123 3.98 -24.54 -19.92
C ASN A 123 5.14 -23.62 -20.30
N ALA A 124 5.20 -23.19 -21.57
CA ALA A 124 6.27 -22.35 -22.10
C ALA A 124 6.44 -21.02 -21.34
N ASN A 125 5.34 -20.50 -20.81
CA ASN A 125 5.31 -19.26 -20.03
C ASN A 125 5.35 -19.50 -18.50
N LYS A 126 5.65 -20.72 -18.06
CA LYS A 126 5.69 -21.04 -16.61
C LYS A 126 6.76 -20.18 -15.92
N GLY A 127 6.35 -19.49 -14.86
CA GLY A 127 7.20 -18.61 -14.07
C GLY A 127 7.25 -17.17 -14.56
N LEU A 128 6.58 -16.84 -15.68
CA LEU A 128 6.39 -15.46 -16.11
C LEU A 128 5.27 -14.78 -15.31
N THR A 129 5.47 -13.51 -15.00
CA THR A 129 4.44 -12.61 -14.44
C THR A 129 3.40 -12.24 -15.50
N LEU A 130 2.23 -11.73 -15.09
CA LEU A 130 1.18 -11.31 -16.03
C LEU A 130 1.69 -10.34 -17.12
N PRO A 131 2.43 -9.25 -16.81
CA PRO A 131 2.97 -8.37 -17.85
C PRO A 131 3.93 -9.06 -18.82
N GLU A 132 4.74 -10.01 -18.33
CA GLU A 132 5.67 -10.79 -19.16
C GLU A 132 4.93 -11.78 -20.07
N VAL A 133 3.86 -12.43 -19.58
CA VAL A 133 2.96 -13.27 -20.38
C VAL A 133 2.35 -12.46 -21.52
N LEU A 134 1.77 -11.30 -21.21
CA LEU A 134 1.15 -10.42 -22.21
C LEU A 134 2.16 -9.89 -23.24
N SER A 135 3.36 -9.51 -22.80
CA SER A 135 4.44 -9.06 -23.68
C SER A 135 4.92 -10.19 -24.61
N THR A 136 5.07 -11.40 -24.07
CA THR A 136 5.48 -12.59 -24.85
C THR A 136 4.42 -12.97 -25.88
N GLU A 137 3.14 -12.98 -25.48
CA GLU A 137 2.01 -13.23 -26.38
C GLU A 137 1.95 -12.21 -27.51
N LYS A 138 2.06 -10.92 -27.20
CA LYS A 138 2.09 -9.85 -28.20
C LYS A 138 3.22 -10.05 -29.21
N GLY A 139 4.43 -10.36 -28.75
CA GLY A 139 5.58 -10.61 -29.63
C GLY A 139 5.38 -11.81 -30.56
N LEU A 140 4.79 -12.89 -30.04
CA LEU A 140 4.50 -14.10 -30.82
C LEU A 140 3.39 -13.87 -31.86
N LEU A 141 2.30 -13.20 -31.48
CA LEU A 141 1.23 -12.85 -32.43
C LEU A 141 1.73 -11.91 -33.54
N GLN A 142 2.56 -10.91 -33.20
CA GLN A 142 3.17 -10.00 -34.17
C GLN A 142 4.15 -10.69 -35.13
N SER A 143 4.68 -11.85 -34.76
CA SER A 143 5.57 -12.62 -35.64
C SER A 143 4.85 -13.31 -36.81
N ILE A 144 3.52 -13.45 -36.73
CA ILE A 144 2.71 -14.05 -37.78
C ILE A 144 2.59 -13.08 -38.97
N LYS A 145 3.07 -13.51 -40.14
CA LYS A 145 3.03 -12.70 -41.36
C LYS A 145 1.65 -12.78 -42.02
N ILE A 146 1.02 -11.61 -42.21
CA ILE A 146 -0.21 -11.46 -42.99
C ILE A 146 0.05 -11.80 -44.47
N ASN A 147 -0.94 -12.36 -45.16
CA ASN A 147 -0.89 -12.77 -46.57
C ASN A 147 0.17 -13.82 -46.91
N THR A 148 0.69 -14.56 -45.91
CA THR A 148 1.68 -15.63 -46.12
C THR A 148 1.13 -16.97 -45.60
N PRO A 149 1.13 -18.05 -46.41
CA PRO A 149 0.65 -19.35 -45.96
C PRO A 149 1.40 -19.86 -44.71
N LEU A 150 0.63 -20.39 -43.76
CA LEU A 150 1.09 -20.89 -42.47
C LEU A 150 0.39 -22.22 -42.18
N THR A 151 1.15 -23.25 -41.80
CA THR A 151 0.60 -24.57 -41.48
C THR A 151 0.61 -24.80 -39.97
N PHE A 152 -0.53 -25.16 -39.40
CA PHE A 152 -0.63 -25.50 -37.98
C PHE A 152 0.07 -26.81 -37.66
N TYR A 153 0.74 -26.85 -36.50
CA TYR A 153 1.57 -27.99 -36.13
C TYR A 153 0.77 -29.28 -35.89
N ASN A 154 -0.40 -29.18 -35.25
CA ASN A 154 -1.22 -30.33 -34.86
C ASN A 154 -2.16 -30.83 -35.97
N THR A 155 -2.89 -29.94 -36.65
CA THR A 155 -3.89 -30.34 -37.66
C THR A 155 -3.29 -30.52 -39.05
N LYS A 156 -2.10 -29.95 -39.31
CA LYS A 156 -1.47 -29.84 -40.64
C LYS A 156 -2.31 -29.07 -41.66
N VAL A 157 -3.32 -28.33 -41.20
CA VAL A 157 -4.11 -27.41 -42.03
C VAL A 157 -3.27 -26.17 -42.33
N THR A 158 -3.28 -25.74 -43.60
CA THR A 158 -2.63 -24.51 -44.03
C THR A 158 -3.66 -23.41 -44.20
N VAL A 159 -3.39 -22.25 -43.58
CA VAL A 159 -4.20 -21.04 -43.70
C VAL A 159 -3.34 -19.88 -44.17
N THR A 160 -3.95 -18.91 -44.85
CA THR A 160 -3.32 -17.62 -45.14
C THR A 160 -3.89 -16.59 -44.16
N PRO A 161 -3.12 -16.10 -43.18
CA PRO A 161 -3.59 -15.10 -42.23
C PRO A 161 -3.93 -13.79 -42.94
N ASP A 162 -5.19 -13.39 -42.86
CA ASP A 162 -5.68 -12.07 -43.31
C ASP A 162 -5.84 -11.14 -42.09
N CYS A 163 -6.11 -11.73 -40.92
CA CYS A 163 -6.25 -11.02 -39.66
C CYS A 163 -5.69 -11.84 -38.50
N VAL A 164 -4.91 -11.19 -37.63
CA VAL A 164 -4.42 -11.74 -36.37
C VAL A 164 -4.88 -10.85 -35.23
N LYS A 165 -5.50 -11.42 -34.19
CA LYS A 165 -6.00 -10.69 -33.02
C LYS A 165 -5.56 -11.38 -31.73
N ASP A 166 -5.27 -10.61 -30.70
CA ASP A 166 -5.30 -11.13 -29.33
C ASP A 166 -6.75 -11.26 -28.84
N GLU A 167 -6.94 -11.96 -27.72
CA GLU A 167 -8.28 -12.22 -27.21
C GLU A 167 -8.96 -10.96 -26.63
N LEU A 168 -8.18 -10.04 -26.05
CA LEU A 168 -8.66 -8.73 -25.60
C LEU A 168 -9.29 -7.96 -26.77
N THR A 169 -8.63 -7.92 -27.93
CA THR A 169 -9.13 -7.25 -29.14
C THR A 169 -10.38 -7.94 -29.66
N LEU A 170 -10.41 -9.29 -29.69
CA LEU A 170 -11.58 -10.03 -30.14
C LEU A 170 -12.82 -9.75 -29.27
N THR A 171 -12.66 -9.81 -27.95
CA THR A 171 -13.75 -9.58 -26.98
C THR A 171 -14.22 -8.13 -26.98
N SER A 172 -13.29 -7.17 -27.04
CA SER A 172 -13.60 -5.74 -27.13
C SER A 172 -14.44 -5.41 -28.37
N ASN A 173 -14.12 -5.99 -29.53
CA ASN A 173 -14.91 -5.82 -30.76
C ASN A 173 -16.35 -6.34 -30.65
N LYS A 174 -16.63 -7.20 -29.65
CA LYS A 174 -17.94 -7.77 -29.39
C LYS A 174 -18.60 -7.17 -28.15
N ASN A 175 -18.08 -6.06 -27.59
CA ASN A 175 -18.55 -5.44 -26.34
C ASN A 175 -18.61 -6.44 -25.17
N ILE A 176 -17.59 -7.30 -25.07
CA ILE A 176 -17.39 -8.23 -23.95
C ILE A 176 -16.17 -7.72 -23.18
N GLY A 177 -16.31 -7.53 -21.87
CA GLY A 177 -15.18 -7.19 -21.00
C GLY A 177 -14.17 -8.33 -20.96
N TYR A 178 -12.91 -8.03 -20.68
CA TYR A 178 -11.84 -9.03 -20.72
C TYR A 178 -10.94 -8.92 -19.50
N ILE A 179 -10.64 -10.07 -18.89
CA ILE A 179 -9.71 -10.17 -17.78
C ILE A 179 -8.84 -11.41 -17.98
N ARG A 180 -7.53 -11.24 -17.81
CA ARG A 180 -6.53 -12.31 -17.96
C ARG A 180 -5.99 -12.75 -16.61
N ILE A 181 -6.20 -14.01 -16.22
CA ILE A 181 -5.66 -14.64 -15.01
C ILE A 181 -4.74 -15.81 -15.43
N PRO A 182 -3.44 -15.57 -15.63
CA PRO A 182 -2.55 -16.56 -16.24
C PRO A 182 -2.22 -17.71 -15.29
N VAL A 183 -2.89 -18.86 -15.46
CA VAL A 183 -2.60 -20.09 -14.71
C VAL A 183 -1.96 -21.13 -15.63
N THR A 184 -0.80 -21.66 -15.21
CA THR A 184 -0.09 -22.70 -15.96
C THR A 184 -0.99 -23.94 -16.14
N ASP A 185 -0.96 -24.54 -17.32
CA ASP A 185 -1.73 -25.75 -17.58
C ASP A 185 -1.35 -26.91 -16.63
N GLY A 186 -2.37 -27.67 -16.20
CA GLY A 186 -2.22 -28.75 -15.21
C GLY A 186 -1.79 -28.32 -13.81
N SER A 187 -1.67 -27.02 -13.53
CA SER A 187 -1.26 -26.48 -12.22
C SER A 187 -2.43 -25.81 -11.50
N LEU A 188 -2.31 -25.66 -10.18
CA LEU A 188 -3.20 -24.83 -9.37
C LEU A 188 -2.88 -23.34 -9.60
N PRO A 189 -3.85 -22.42 -9.43
CA PRO A 189 -3.53 -21.01 -9.38
C PRO A 189 -2.61 -20.74 -8.17
N GLY A 190 -1.57 -19.94 -8.38
CA GLY A 190 -0.75 -19.44 -7.27
C GLY A 190 -1.51 -18.42 -6.43
N ASP A 191 -1.05 -18.16 -5.21
CA ASP A 191 -1.75 -17.26 -4.27
C ASP A 191 -2.01 -15.86 -4.85
N GLU A 192 -1.06 -15.31 -5.62
CA GLU A 192 -1.24 -14.03 -6.34
C GLU A 192 -2.44 -14.06 -7.30
N MET A 193 -2.64 -15.15 -8.04
CA MET A 193 -3.76 -15.29 -8.97
C MET A 193 -5.08 -15.56 -8.25
N VAL A 194 -5.04 -16.22 -7.09
CA VAL A 194 -6.21 -16.43 -6.22
C VAL A 194 -6.68 -15.10 -5.65
N ASP A 195 -5.76 -14.29 -5.11
CA ASP A 195 -6.11 -12.99 -4.55
C ASP A 195 -6.55 -12.02 -5.65
N TYR A 196 -5.89 -12.02 -6.81
CA TYR A 196 -6.33 -11.25 -7.99
C TYR A 196 -7.76 -11.62 -8.42
N PHE A 197 -8.09 -12.92 -8.44
CA PHE A 197 -9.44 -13.39 -8.73
C PHE A 197 -10.47 -12.95 -7.69
N ILE A 198 -10.13 -13.03 -6.40
CA ILE A 198 -11.02 -12.55 -5.32
C ILE A 198 -11.33 -11.07 -5.52
N ASP A 199 -10.33 -10.26 -5.84
CA ASP A 199 -10.50 -8.82 -6.04
C ASP A 199 -11.38 -8.50 -7.25
N ILE A 200 -11.24 -9.24 -8.35
CA ILE A 200 -12.13 -9.14 -9.51
C ILE A 200 -13.57 -9.39 -9.10
N VAL A 201 -13.84 -10.50 -8.40
CA VAL A 201 -15.21 -10.89 -8.03
C VAL A 201 -15.83 -9.91 -7.04
N LYS A 202 -15.05 -9.31 -6.14
CA LYS A 202 -15.56 -8.34 -5.16
C LYS A 202 -15.88 -6.96 -5.76
N ASN A 203 -15.10 -6.53 -6.75
CA ASN A 203 -15.18 -5.16 -7.29
C ASN A 203 -16.05 -5.05 -8.55
N THR A 204 -16.74 -6.11 -8.96
CA THR A 204 -17.54 -6.12 -10.19
C THR A 204 -19.02 -5.80 -9.90
N PRO A 205 -19.71 -5.04 -10.78
CA PRO A 205 -21.13 -4.71 -10.62
C PRO A 205 -22.04 -5.94 -10.46
N GLU A 206 -23.17 -5.77 -9.75
CA GLU A 206 -24.13 -6.85 -9.49
C GLU A 206 -24.75 -7.46 -10.76
N ASN A 207 -24.75 -6.72 -11.88
CA ASN A 207 -25.33 -7.12 -13.17
C ASN A 207 -24.29 -7.65 -14.17
N THR A 208 -23.37 -8.50 -13.71
CA THR A 208 -22.31 -9.07 -14.54
C THR A 208 -22.45 -10.59 -14.69
N TRP A 209 -22.22 -11.05 -15.92
CA TRP A 209 -22.06 -12.46 -16.26
C TRP A 209 -20.58 -12.79 -16.50
N TYR A 210 -20.04 -13.79 -15.79
CA TYR A 210 -18.67 -14.25 -16.03
C TYR A 210 -18.63 -15.48 -16.93
N HIS A 211 -17.81 -15.41 -17.98
CA HIS A 211 -17.48 -16.56 -18.81
C HIS A 211 -16.04 -17.00 -18.52
N PHE A 212 -15.86 -18.11 -17.82
CA PHE A 212 -14.55 -18.67 -17.54
C PHE A 212 -14.11 -19.59 -18.66
N HIS A 213 -12.88 -19.45 -19.15
CA HIS A 213 -12.34 -20.45 -20.08
C HIS A 213 -10.85 -20.69 -19.89
N CYS A 214 -10.44 -21.85 -20.38
CA CYS A 214 -9.03 -22.21 -20.57
C CYS A 214 -8.95 -23.00 -21.87
N LYS A 215 -7.81 -23.66 -22.16
CA LYS A 215 -7.68 -24.44 -23.39
C LYS A 215 -8.79 -25.50 -23.57
N GLU A 216 -8.96 -26.38 -22.59
CA GLU A 216 -9.88 -27.54 -22.70
C GLU A 216 -11.23 -27.34 -21.98
N GLY A 217 -11.33 -26.35 -21.08
CA GLY A 217 -12.56 -26.13 -20.30
C GLY A 217 -12.75 -27.05 -19.09
N ILE A 218 -11.73 -27.85 -18.78
CA ILE A 218 -11.74 -28.90 -17.76
C ILE A 218 -11.14 -28.37 -16.46
N GLY A 219 -9.82 -28.45 -16.28
CA GLY A 219 -9.14 -28.19 -15.00
C GLY A 219 -9.28 -26.76 -14.49
N ARG A 220 -8.56 -25.81 -15.11
CA ARG A 220 -8.55 -24.39 -14.72
C ARG A 220 -9.96 -23.79 -14.67
N THR A 221 -10.75 -24.01 -15.72
CA THR A 221 -12.13 -23.50 -15.79
C THR A 221 -12.99 -24.00 -14.64
N THR A 222 -12.99 -25.30 -14.36
CA THR A 222 -13.81 -25.87 -13.28
C THR A 222 -13.31 -25.42 -11.90
N THR A 223 -11.99 -25.30 -11.71
CA THR A 223 -11.41 -24.74 -10.46
C THR A 223 -11.95 -23.34 -10.16
N PHE A 224 -11.92 -22.44 -11.14
CA PHE A 224 -12.38 -21.06 -10.93
C PHE A 224 -13.91 -20.94 -10.82
N MET A 225 -14.67 -21.77 -11.53
CA MET A 225 -16.12 -21.85 -11.33
C MET A 225 -16.48 -22.35 -9.93
N ILE A 226 -15.77 -23.36 -9.40
CA ILE A 226 -15.93 -23.81 -8.01
C ILE A 226 -15.55 -22.69 -7.04
N MET A 227 -14.42 -22.00 -7.24
CA MET A 227 -14.02 -20.89 -6.38
C MET A 227 -15.07 -19.77 -6.36
N TYR A 228 -15.62 -19.40 -7.52
CA TYR A 228 -16.70 -18.41 -7.61
C TYR A 228 -17.93 -18.87 -6.82
N ASP A 229 -18.32 -20.13 -7.00
CA ASP A 229 -19.47 -20.70 -6.32
C ASP A 229 -19.28 -20.74 -4.78
N ILE A 230 -18.09 -21.12 -4.32
CA ILE A 230 -17.69 -21.02 -2.91
C ILE A 230 -17.88 -19.58 -2.41
N MET A 231 -17.37 -18.58 -3.14
CA MET A 231 -17.47 -17.18 -2.71
C MET A 231 -18.91 -16.67 -2.55
N ARG A 232 -19.87 -17.27 -3.27
CA ARG A 232 -21.28 -16.82 -3.25
C ARG A 232 -22.17 -17.68 -2.35
N ASN A 233 -21.89 -18.98 -2.21
CA ASN A 233 -22.83 -19.95 -1.65
C ASN A 233 -22.29 -20.76 -0.45
N HIS A 234 -21.05 -20.54 0.03
CA HIS A 234 -20.46 -21.33 1.12
C HIS A 234 -21.23 -21.29 2.46
N LYS A 235 -22.12 -20.29 2.66
CA LYS A 235 -22.97 -20.18 3.84
C LYS A 235 -24.08 -21.24 3.87
N GLU A 236 -24.58 -21.62 2.70
CA GLU A 236 -25.78 -22.46 2.54
C GLU A 236 -25.48 -23.82 1.91
N VAL A 237 -24.31 -23.98 1.28
CA VAL A 237 -23.95 -25.15 0.49
C VAL A 237 -22.59 -25.68 0.94
N SER A 238 -22.51 -26.99 1.19
CA SER A 238 -21.27 -27.65 1.59
C SER A 238 -20.23 -27.63 0.46
N LEU A 239 -18.94 -27.65 0.81
CA LEU A 239 -17.87 -27.77 -0.18
C LEU A 239 -18.08 -28.97 -1.12
N ASN A 240 -18.48 -30.12 -0.57
CA ASN A 240 -18.69 -31.34 -1.34
C ASN A 240 -19.82 -31.17 -2.37
N ASP A 241 -20.92 -30.50 -2.00
CA ASP A 241 -22.03 -30.22 -2.93
C ASP A 241 -21.64 -29.20 -3.98
N ILE A 242 -20.89 -28.15 -3.61
CA ILE A 242 -20.36 -27.15 -4.56
C ILE A 242 -19.44 -27.82 -5.58
N ILE A 243 -18.50 -28.65 -5.14
CA ILE A 243 -17.60 -29.39 -6.04
C ILE A 243 -18.43 -30.31 -6.93
N LYS A 244 -19.34 -31.10 -6.33
CA LYS A 244 -20.13 -32.09 -7.07
C LYS A 244 -21.02 -31.46 -8.13
N ARG A 245 -21.72 -30.36 -7.82
CA ARG A 245 -22.61 -29.69 -8.79
C ARG A 245 -21.85 -29.05 -9.95
N GLN A 246 -20.69 -28.44 -9.69
CA GLN A 246 -19.86 -27.86 -10.74
C GLN A 246 -19.21 -28.92 -11.63
N VAL A 247 -18.73 -30.03 -11.05
CA VAL A 247 -18.18 -31.16 -11.80
C VAL A 247 -19.25 -31.82 -12.67
N LEU A 248 -20.44 -32.10 -12.14
CA LEU A 248 -21.55 -32.66 -12.92
C LEU A 248 -21.96 -31.75 -14.09
N LEU A 249 -22.00 -30.43 -13.90
CA LEU A 249 -22.28 -29.48 -14.98
C LEU A 249 -21.22 -29.46 -16.09
N SER A 250 -19.97 -29.73 -15.76
CA SER A 250 -18.86 -29.71 -16.74
C SER A 250 -18.80 -30.94 -17.65
N THR A 251 -19.56 -31.98 -17.32
CA THR A 251 -19.59 -33.29 -18.03
C THR A 251 -18.20 -33.88 -18.28
N ILE A 252 -17.24 -33.59 -17.40
CA ILE A 252 -15.87 -34.10 -17.49
C ILE A 252 -15.86 -35.60 -17.13
N LYS A 253 -14.97 -36.36 -17.76
CA LYS A 253 -14.86 -37.81 -17.51
C LYS A 253 -14.45 -38.05 -16.06
N GLU A 254 -14.91 -39.16 -15.48
CA GLU A 254 -14.65 -39.51 -14.08
C GLU A 254 -13.17 -39.49 -13.71
N LYS A 255 -12.29 -39.97 -14.62
CA LYS A 255 -10.84 -39.94 -14.43
C LYS A 255 -10.29 -38.51 -14.21
N ASP A 256 -10.85 -37.53 -14.93
CA ASP A 256 -10.39 -36.14 -14.92
C ASP A 256 -11.04 -35.37 -13.74
N ALA A 257 -12.24 -35.81 -13.34
CA ALA A 257 -12.97 -35.32 -12.18
C ALA A 257 -12.33 -35.71 -10.83
N GLN A 258 -11.63 -36.86 -10.76
CA GLN A 258 -11.13 -37.44 -9.51
C GLN A 258 -10.29 -36.47 -8.67
N SER A 259 -9.51 -35.60 -9.32
CA SER A 259 -8.66 -34.63 -8.62
C SER A 259 -9.46 -33.57 -7.84
N PHE A 260 -10.70 -33.27 -8.25
CA PHE A 260 -11.56 -32.33 -7.54
C PHE A 260 -12.15 -32.92 -6.26
N TYR A 261 -12.29 -34.24 -6.18
CA TYR A 261 -12.80 -34.93 -4.99
C TYR A 261 -11.69 -35.35 -4.03
N THR A 262 -10.45 -35.48 -4.51
CA THR A 262 -9.30 -36.00 -3.73
C THR A 262 -7.98 -35.41 -4.21
N GLY A 263 -6.99 -35.31 -3.32
CA GLY A 263 -5.64 -34.84 -3.66
C GLY A 263 -5.53 -33.31 -3.79
N LYS A 264 -4.54 -32.83 -4.56
CA LYS A 264 -4.11 -31.42 -4.53
C LYS A 264 -5.20 -30.39 -4.88
N HIS A 265 -6.07 -30.69 -5.85
CA HIS A 265 -7.18 -29.78 -6.20
C HIS A 265 -8.22 -29.71 -5.08
N PHE A 266 -8.61 -30.85 -4.51
CA PHE A 266 -9.51 -30.88 -3.34
C PHE A 266 -8.91 -30.15 -2.13
N GLU A 267 -7.64 -30.39 -1.81
CA GLU A 267 -6.94 -29.71 -0.70
C GLU A 267 -6.91 -28.20 -0.89
N PHE A 268 -6.60 -27.74 -2.11
CA PHE A 268 -6.65 -26.33 -2.49
C PHE A 268 -8.05 -25.73 -2.31
N LEU A 269 -9.08 -26.39 -2.86
CA LEU A 269 -10.47 -25.91 -2.78
C LEU A 269 -11.00 -25.94 -1.35
N ASN A 270 -10.59 -26.92 -0.54
CA ASN A 270 -10.93 -27.00 0.87
C ASN A 270 -10.25 -25.88 1.68
N SER A 271 -8.98 -25.62 1.41
CA SER A 271 -8.28 -24.47 2.01
C SER A 271 -8.98 -23.16 1.64
N PHE A 272 -9.32 -22.97 0.37
CA PHE A 272 -10.04 -21.79 -0.11
C PHE A 272 -11.44 -21.66 0.54
N TYR A 273 -12.22 -22.74 0.59
CA TYR A 273 -13.52 -22.78 1.26
C TYR A 273 -13.43 -22.39 2.73
N ASN A 274 -12.45 -22.93 3.45
CA ASN A 274 -12.24 -22.60 4.85
C ASN A 274 -11.76 -21.15 5.04
N LYS A 275 -10.90 -20.63 4.14
CA LYS A 275 -10.49 -19.21 4.11
C LYS A 275 -11.69 -18.28 3.92
N VAL A 276 -12.60 -18.61 3.00
CA VAL A 276 -13.83 -17.83 2.75
C VAL A 276 -14.81 -17.97 3.92
N LYS A 277 -15.01 -19.18 4.45
CA LYS A 277 -15.91 -19.46 5.57
C LYS A 277 -15.46 -18.78 6.87
N ALA A 278 -14.17 -18.84 7.20
CA ALA A 278 -13.60 -18.22 8.39
C ALA A 278 -13.75 -16.69 8.37
N LYS A 279 -13.65 -16.06 7.19
CA LYS A 279 -13.90 -14.62 7.00
C LYS A 279 -15.38 -14.24 7.20
N THR A 280 -16.33 -15.17 7.11
CA THR A 280 -17.77 -14.92 7.32
C THR A 280 -18.30 -15.23 8.72
N THR A 281 -17.60 -16.03 9.53
CA THR A 281 -17.94 -16.27 10.94
C THR A 281 -17.54 -15.12 11.87
N SER A 282 -16.65 -14.23 11.39
CA SER A 282 -16.49 -12.88 11.92
C SER A 282 -17.47 -11.96 11.18
N SER A 283 -18.69 -11.83 11.68
CA SER A 283 -19.59 -10.77 11.24
C SER A 283 -19.05 -9.42 11.73
N ILE A 284 -18.04 -8.93 11.03
CA ILE A 284 -17.71 -7.51 10.93
C ILE A 284 -18.29 -7.09 9.58
N THR A 285 -19.20 -6.14 9.61
CA THR A 285 -19.74 -5.44 8.45
C THR A 285 -18.60 -5.03 7.51
N PHE A 286 -18.53 -5.69 6.35
CA PHE A 286 -17.55 -5.41 5.29
C PHE A 286 -17.93 -4.14 4.51
N GLU A 287 -17.92 -3.00 5.19
CA GLU A 287 -17.93 -1.67 4.56
C GLU A 287 -16.51 -1.07 4.39
N TYR A 288 -15.45 -1.82 4.72
CA TYR A 288 -14.07 -1.31 4.68
C TYR A 288 -13.09 -2.25 3.94
N LEU A 289 -13.32 -2.52 2.65
CA LEU A 289 -12.30 -3.16 1.79
C LEU A 289 -12.00 -2.42 0.49
N ASN A 290 -12.27 -1.11 0.44
CA ASN A 290 -11.82 -0.21 -0.64
C ASN A 290 -10.55 0.59 -0.28
N SER A 291 -9.69 0.08 0.59
CA SER A 291 -8.35 0.67 0.76
C SER A 291 -7.29 -0.29 0.25
N ASN A 292 -6.71 0.04 -0.91
CA ASN A 292 -5.40 -0.43 -1.38
C ASN A 292 -4.24 0.00 -0.44
N ASP A 293 -4.51 0.17 0.86
CA ASP A 293 -3.54 0.60 1.84
C ASP A 293 -3.35 -0.46 2.93
N CYS A 294 -2.09 -0.82 3.22
CA CYS A 294 -1.72 -1.92 4.09
C CYS A 294 -1.74 -1.55 5.59
N TYR A 295 -2.30 -0.41 6.01
CA TYR A 295 -2.39 -0.06 7.43
C TYR A 295 -3.34 -1.01 8.15
N ILE A 296 -2.84 -1.66 9.21
CA ILE A 296 -3.60 -2.67 9.95
C ILE A 296 -4.41 -1.94 11.01
N LYS A 297 -5.70 -1.76 10.72
CA LYS A 297 -6.63 -1.07 11.62
C LYS A 297 -7.24 -2.04 12.62
N ASN A 298 -7.52 -1.56 13.82
CA ASN A 298 -8.41 -2.26 14.71
C ASN A 298 -9.82 -2.33 14.08
N SER A 299 -10.47 -3.48 14.16
CA SER A 299 -11.86 -3.63 13.67
C SER A 299 -12.90 -3.36 14.74
N ASN A 300 -12.52 -3.25 16.01
CA ASN A 300 -13.44 -2.98 17.12
C ASN A 300 -13.33 -1.51 17.56
N ILE A 301 -14.34 -0.73 17.23
CA ILE A 301 -14.49 0.64 17.74
C ILE A 301 -14.90 0.56 19.22
N PRO A 302 -14.19 1.24 20.15
CA PRO A 302 -14.56 1.22 21.56
C PRO A 302 -15.93 1.89 21.78
N LYS A 303 -16.53 1.59 22.92
CA LYS A 303 -17.70 2.28 23.50
C LYS A 303 -17.38 2.83 24.90
N HIS A 304 -16.40 2.23 25.55
CA HIS A 304 -15.92 2.66 26.85
C HIS A 304 -14.39 2.55 26.91
N LEU A 305 -13.74 3.57 27.47
CA LEU A 305 -12.30 3.64 27.67
C LEU A 305 -11.94 3.67 29.15
N TYR A 306 -11.10 2.73 29.56
CA TYR A 306 -10.37 2.74 30.81
C TYR A 306 -9.13 3.60 30.65
N VAL A 307 -9.16 4.82 31.18
CA VAL A 307 -8.10 5.81 31.00
C VAL A 307 -7.12 5.73 32.17
N ILE A 308 -5.84 5.52 31.88
CA ILE A 308 -4.78 5.45 32.89
C ILE A 308 -3.61 6.36 32.49
N SER A 309 -3.08 7.10 33.47
CA SER A 309 -1.89 7.93 33.29
C SER A 309 -0.62 7.11 33.50
N ASP A 310 0.39 7.35 32.67
CA ASP A 310 1.72 6.74 32.81
C ASP A 310 2.39 7.03 34.16
N SER A 311 2.07 8.16 34.78
CA SER A 311 2.54 8.57 36.11
C SER A 311 2.07 7.68 37.25
N TYR A 312 1.07 6.82 37.02
CA TYR A 312 0.57 5.86 38.01
C TYR A 312 1.18 4.46 37.88
N MET A 313 2.16 4.29 36.99
CA MET A 313 2.73 2.99 36.65
C MET A 313 4.26 3.04 36.69
N THR A 314 4.91 1.99 37.19
CA THR A 314 6.35 1.78 36.92
C THR A 314 6.59 1.46 35.45
N LYS A 315 7.84 1.51 34.96
CA LYS A 315 8.13 1.15 33.55
C LYS A 315 7.72 -0.30 33.21
N GLU A 316 7.83 -1.20 34.17
CA GLU A 316 7.42 -2.59 34.03
C GLU A 316 5.90 -2.69 33.93
N GLU A 317 5.16 -1.99 34.79
CA GLU A 317 3.69 -1.94 34.74
C GLU A 317 3.17 -1.26 33.46
N GLN A 318 3.84 -0.20 33.01
CA GLN A 318 3.60 0.47 31.74
C GLN A 318 3.65 -0.52 30.57
N SER A 319 4.70 -1.36 30.50
CA SER A 319 4.81 -2.39 29.47
C SER A 319 3.66 -3.41 29.54
N MET A 320 3.35 -3.91 30.74
CA MET A 320 2.24 -4.83 30.97
C MET A 320 0.90 -4.24 30.49
N ILE A 321 0.62 -2.97 30.83
CA ILE A 321 -0.65 -2.32 30.45
C ILE A 321 -0.71 -2.02 28.96
N SER A 322 0.40 -1.60 28.33
CA SER A 322 0.45 -1.45 26.87
C SER A 322 0.18 -2.79 26.16
N ALA A 323 0.68 -3.90 26.72
CA ALA A 323 0.39 -5.22 26.18
C ALA A 323 -1.08 -5.60 26.33
N LEU A 324 -1.64 -5.37 27.51
CA LEU A 324 -3.04 -5.61 27.79
C LEU A 324 -3.94 -4.79 26.87
N GLN A 325 -3.62 -3.52 26.65
CA GLN A 325 -4.31 -2.65 25.70
C GLN A 325 -4.36 -3.28 24.30
N GLY A 326 -3.21 -3.70 23.76
CA GLY A 326 -3.13 -4.37 22.46
C GLY A 326 -3.97 -5.65 22.40
N VAL A 327 -3.90 -6.51 23.43
CA VAL A 327 -4.67 -7.76 23.49
C VAL A 327 -6.18 -7.51 23.54
N ILE A 328 -6.64 -6.55 24.33
CA ILE A 328 -8.07 -6.29 24.57
C ILE A 328 -8.71 -5.54 23.40
N SER A 329 -7.96 -4.67 22.72
CA SER A 329 -8.44 -3.89 21.56
C SER A 329 -9.10 -4.75 20.48
N THR A 330 -8.62 -5.99 20.29
CA THR A 330 -9.12 -6.92 19.26
C THR A 330 -10.32 -7.76 19.69
N LYS A 331 -10.83 -7.59 20.92
CA LYS A 331 -11.85 -8.48 21.51
C LYS A 331 -13.02 -7.80 22.18
N SER A 332 -12.84 -6.54 22.55
CA SER A 332 -13.74 -5.85 23.43
C SER A 332 -14.03 -4.44 22.91
N ILE A 333 -15.26 -4.00 23.14
CA ILE A 333 -15.67 -2.60 22.99
C ILE A 333 -15.32 -1.78 24.24
N GLU A 334 -14.98 -2.43 25.35
CA GLU A 334 -14.34 -1.83 26.51
C GLU A 334 -12.82 -1.95 26.35
N GLN A 335 -12.13 -0.83 26.16
CA GLN A 335 -10.69 -0.81 25.83
C GLN A 335 -9.91 0.07 26.80
N ILE A 336 -8.57 0.03 26.72
CA ILE A 336 -7.68 0.82 27.57
C ILE A 336 -7.14 2.00 26.74
N TYR A 337 -7.01 3.17 27.36
CA TYR A 337 -6.39 4.34 26.78
C TYR A 337 -5.36 4.90 27.76
N ILE A 338 -4.13 5.12 27.28
CA ILE A 338 -3.01 5.54 28.11
C ILE A 338 -2.73 7.02 27.84
N LEU A 339 -2.70 7.82 28.90
CA LEU A 339 -2.24 9.20 28.83
C LEU A 339 -0.77 9.25 29.22
N SER A 340 0.03 9.97 28.44
CA SER A 340 1.41 10.28 28.78
C SER A 340 1.57 11.76 29.09
N ASN A 341 2.26 12.08 30.19
CA ASN A 341 2.53 13.47 30.54
C ASN A 341 3.52 14.14 29.58
N ASP A 342 4.37 13.37 28.92
CA ASP A 342 5.34 13.87 27.95
C ASP A 342 4.70 14.14 26.58
N GLU A 343 3.53 13.55 26.31
CA GLU A 343 2.77 13.70 25.06
C GLU A 343 1.34 14.19 25.34
N PRO A 344 1.16 15.48 25.70
CA PRO A 344 -0.08 16.02 26.23
C PRO A 344 -1.27 15.97 25.25
N ASP A 345 -1.03 15.93 23.94
CA ASP A 345 -2.10 15.95 22.93
C ASP A 345 -2.99 14.70 22.99
N TYR A 346 -2.53 13.57 23.55
CA TYR A 346 -3.38 12.39 23.72
C TYR A 346 -4.60 12.64 24.60
N LYS A 347 -4.55 13.66 25.49
CA LYS A 347 -5.72 14.09 26.25
C LYS A 347 -6.76 14.78 25.36
N ILE A 348 -6.32 15.58 24.38
CA ILE A 348 -7.20 16.24 23.41
C ILE A 348 -7.88 15.20 22.54
N TRP A 349 -7.15 14.16 22.11
CA TRP A 349 -7.75 13.08 21.33
C TRP A 349 -8.78 12.30 22.14
N LEU A 350 -8.52 12.04 23.41
CA LEU A 350 -9.52 11.45 24.30
C LEU A 350 -10.77 12.33 24.41
N GLU A 351 -10.62 13.62 24.63
CA GLU A 351 -11.73 14.59 24.70
C GLU A 351 -12.53 14.66 23.41
N ASP A 352 -11.86 14.57 22.25
CA ASP A 352 -12.50 14.47 20.94
C ASP A 352 -13.33 13.18 20.81
N LEU A 353 -12.75 12.03 21.17
CA LEU A 353 -13.46 10.75 21.16
C LEU A 353 -14.73 10.78 22.02
N ILE A 354 -14.67 11.43 23.18
CA ILE A 354 -15.82 11.57 24.08
C ILE A 354 -16.89 12.47 23.45
N THR A 355 -16.48 13.63 22.95
CA THR A 355 -17.40 14.67 22.50
C THR A 355 -18.05 14.32 21.16
N ASN A 356 -17.27 13.77 20.22
CA ASN A 356 -17.67 13.65 18.81
C ASN A 356 -17.91 12.20 18.37
N TYR A 357 -17.51 11.20 19.16
CA TYR A 357 -17.58 9.78 18.76
C TYR A 357 -18.35 8.89 19.74
N ASN A 358 -19.11 9.49 20.66
CA ASN A 358 -19.96 8.79 21.65
C ASN A 358 -19.20 7.76 22.48
N ILE A 359 -17.97 8.11 22.90
CA ILE A 359 -17.15 7.28 23.77
C ILE A 359 -17.34 7.72 25.23
N THR A 360 -17.57 6.76 26.10
CA THR A 360 -17.54 7.00 27.55
C THR A 360 -16.18 6.61 28.11
N TYR A 361 -15.81 7.14 29.27
CA TYR A 361 -14.55 6.76 29.90
C TYR A 361 -14.64 6.78 31.43
N GLU A 362 -13.74 6.05 32.07
CA GLU A 362 -13.46 6.16 33.50
C GLU A 362 -11.95 6.19 33.75
N ASN A 363 -11.53 6.95 34.77
CA ASN A 363 -10.12 7.06 35.14
C ASN A 363 -9.72 5.95 36.10
N ILE A 364 -8.59 5.30 35.83
CA ILE A 364 -7.99 4.26 36.65
C ILE A 364 -6.61 4.72 37.12
N SER A 365 -6.34 4.52 38.40
CA SER A 365 -5.06 4.86 39.03
C SER A 365 -4.24 3.65 39.45
N ASP A 366 -4.80 2.44 39.42
CA ASP A 366 -4.09 1.20 39.75
C ASP A 366 -4.11 0.26 38.52
N PRO A 367 -2.96 -0.01 37.89
CA PRO A 367 -2.88 -0.87 36.71
C PRO A 367 -3.37 -2.30 37.00
N TRP A 368 -3.30 -2.76 38.24
CA TRP A 368 -3.69 -4.13 38.61
C TRP A 368 -5.21 -4.32 38.64
N ILE A 369 -5.99 -3.24 38.79
CA ILE A 369 -7.44 -3.27 38.61
C ILE A 369 -7.78 -3.64 37.15
N LEU A 370 -7.07 -3.05 36.18
CA LEU A 370 -7.25 -3.36 34.75
C LEU A 370 -6.89 -4.82 34.47
N LEU A 371 -5.74 -5.27 34.97
CA LEU A 371 -5.31 -6.65 34.78
C LEU A 371 -6.33 -7.62 35.38
N ASN A 372 -6.78 -7.40 36.61
CA ASN A 372 -7.76 -8.27 37.25
C ASN A 372 -9.12 -8.27 36.52
N LYS A 373 -9.56 -7.12 35.99
CA LYS A 373 -10.78 -7.01 35.19
C LYS A 373 -10.69 -7.85 33.91
N PHE A 374 -9.55 -7.82 33.24
CA PHE A 374 -9.38 -8.45 31.92
C PHE A 374 -8.67 -9.81 31.95
N LYS A 375 -8.35 -10.37 33.12
CA LYS A 375 -7.54 -11.60 33.24
C LYS A 375 -8.09 -12.82 32.50
N SER A 376 -9.40 -12.91 32.32
CA SER A 376 -10.04 -14.00 31.56
C SER A 376 -9.92 -13.85 30.04
N SER A 377 -9.39 -12.74 29.55
CA SER A 377 -9.29 -12.43 28.11
C SER A 377 -7.98 -12.91 27.48
N PHE A 378 -6.99 -13.33 28.26
CA PHE A 378 -5.70 -13.80 27.78
C PHE A 378 -5.34 -15.18 28.37
N ASN A 379 -4.46 -15.89 27.68
CA ASN A 379 -4.18 -17.30 27.96
C ASN A 379 -3.11 -17.51 29.06
N GLY A 380 -2.30 -16.49 29.33
CA GLY A 380 -1.16 -16.57 30.24
C GLY A 380 -0.19 -15.42 30.05
N TYR A 381 1.02 -15.56 30.59
CA TYR A 381 2.06 -14.53 30.52
C TYR A 381 3.35 -15.02 29.85
N ILE A 382 4.17 -14.09 29.38
CA ILE A 382 5.49 -14.33 28.79
C ILE A 382 6.52 -13.55 29.60
N LEU A 383 7.57 -14.20 30.08
CA LEU A 383 8.62 -13.52 30.86
C LEU A 383 9.67 -12.88 29.94
N TYR A 384 10.03 -11.64 30.23
CA TYR A 384 11.22 -10.99 29.71
C TYR A 384 12.03 -10.37 30.86
N SER A 385 13.26 -9.91 30.58
CA SER A 385 14.10 -9.26 31.60
C SER A 385 14.72 -7.99 31.05
N ASN A 386 14.64 -6.91 31.82
CA ASN A 386 15.32 -5.65 31.49
C ASN A 386 16.85 -5.80 31.47
N LYS A 387 17.41 -6.87 32.06
CA LYS A 387 18.85 -7.19 32.00
C LYS A 387 19.28 -7.73 30.64
N ASN A 388 18.34 -8.17 29.81
CA ASN A 388 18.59 -8.61 28.44
C ASN A 388 17.65 -7.84 27.48
N PRO A 389 18.05 -6.64 27.02
CA PRO A 389 17.16 -5.71 26.31
C PRO A 389 16.38 -6.32 25.13
N PRO A 390 16.94 -7.15 24.23
CA PRO A 390 16.16 -7.77 23.14
C PRO A 390 14.95 -8.61 23.58
N SER A 391 14.96 -9.14 24.82
CA SER A 391 13.93 -10.05 25.31
C SER A 391 12.53 -9.43 25.35
N ILE A 392 12.41 -8.13 25.61
CA ILE A 392 11.11 -7.44 25.62
C ILE A 392 10.46 -7.45 24.22
N ASN A 393 11.22 -7.10 23.19
CA ASN A 393 10.72 -7.08 21.82
C ASN A 393 10.32 -8.48 21.32
N ASN A 394 11.09 -9.49 21.73
CA ASN A 394 10.77 -10.89 21.47
C ASN A 394 9.46 -11.34 22.15
N ALA A 395 9.28 -10.97 23.43
CA ALA A 395 8.10 -11.32 24.19
C ALA A 395 6.84 -10.65 23.63
N PHE A 396 6.92 -9.37 23.26
CA PHE A 396 5.80 -8.64 22.64
C PHE A 396 5.45 -9.18 21.25
N SER A 397 6.44 -9.55 20.44
CA SER A 397 6.18 -10.21 19.14
C SER A 397 5.44 -11.54 19.34
N LEU A 398 5.82 -12.33 20.35
CA LEU A 398 5.15 -13.60 20.68
C LEU A 398 3.73 -13.38 21.23
N ALA A 399 3.51 -12.33 22.03
CA ALA A 399 2.20 -12.01 22.59
C ALA A 399 1.11 -11.79 21.52
N GLY A 400 1.46 -11.18 20.39
CA GLY A 400 0.55 -11.02 19.24
C GLY A 400 0.05 -12.34 18.64
N LEU A 401 0.80 -13.45 18.82
CA LEU A 401 0.43 -14.78 18.32
C LEU A 401 -0.34 -15.61 19.34
N ASN A 402 0.06 -15.55 20.61
CA ASN A 402 -0.38 -16.50 21.63
C ASN A 402 -1.50 -15.97 22.53
N ASN A 403 -1.94 -14.74 22.31
CA ASN A 403 -2.92 -14.08 23.16
C ASN A 403 -2.49 -14.11 24.65
N SER A 404 -1.37 -13.48 24.94
CA SER A 404 -0.72 -13.52 26.25
C SER A 404 -0.09 -12.17 26.60
N ILE A 405 0.21 -11.95 27.88
CA ILE A 405 0.78 -10.67 28.36
C ILE A 405 2.27 -10.82 28.62
N PRO A 406 3.17 -10.11 27.90
CA PRO A 406 4.57 -9.96 28.29
C PRO A 406 4.69 -9.23 29.61
N ILE A 407 5.51 -9.75 30.52
CA ILE A 407 5.81 -9.12 31.80
C ILE A 407 7.30 -9.18 32.10
N GLU A 408 7.78 -8.16 32.80
CA GLU A 408 9.12 -8.16 33.36
C GLU A 408 9.18 -9.13 34.55
N GLU A 409 10.32 -9.81 34.73
CA GLU A 409 10.49 -10.84 35.77
C GLU A 409 10.16 -10.38 37.19
N SER A 410 10.32 -9.08 37.51
CA SER A 410 9.94 -8.51 38.80
C SER A 410 8.44 -8.52 39.09
N LEU A 411 7.58 -8.62 38.06
CA LEU A 411 6.12 -8.62 38.21
C LEU A 411 5.52 -10.03 38.40
N GLU A 412 6.31 -11.09 38.20
CA GLU A 412 5.81 -12.48 38.18
C GLU A 412 5.12 -12.89 39.48
N SER A 413 5.71 -12.55 40.64
CA SER A 413 5.11 -12.89 41.94
C SER A 413 3.69 -12.33 42.08
N ARG A 414 3.47 -11.09 41.63
CA ARG A 414 2.18 -10.42 41.72
C ARG A 414 1.16 -10.97 40.70
N PHE A 415 1.62 -11.47 39.56
CA PHE A 415 0.77 -12.23 38.63
C PHE A 415 0.26 -13.53 39.27
N ASN A 416 1.16 -14.27 39.93
CA ASN A 416 0.81 -15.51 40.62
C ASN A 416 -0.19 -15.25 41.76
N GLU A 417 -0.02 -14.18 42.53
CA GLU A 417 -0.98 -13.76 43.58
C GLU A 417 -2.39 -13.47 43.03
N LEU A 418 -2.51 -13.07 41.76
CA LEU A 418 -3.79 -12.85 41.07
C LEU A 418 -4.37 -14.10 40.39
N GLY A 419 -3.69 -15.24 40.53
CA GLY A 419 -4.07 -16.53 39.93
C GLY A 419 -3.70 -16.66 38.45
N ILE A 420 -2.76 -15.87 37.95
CA ILE A 420 -2.28 -15.94 36.56
C ILE A 420 -0.96 -16.71 36.54
N GLU A 421 -1.05 -18.04 36.59
CA GLU A 421 0.13 -18.92 36.76
C GLU A 421 0.61 -19.57 35.45
N ASN A 422 -0.12 -19.39 34.35
CA ASN A 422 0.21 -20.03 33.08
C ASN A 422 1.35 -19.29 32.35
N LEU A 423 2.58 -19.73 32.57
CA LEU A 423 3.75 -19.29 31.80
C LEU A 423 3.73 -19.88 30.38
N ILE A 424 3.48 -19.03 29.38
CA ILE A 424 3.47 -19.41 27.96
C ILE A 424 4.88 -19.63 27.43
N LYS A 425 5.80 -18.72 27.78
CA LYS A 425 7.20 -18.77 27.35
C LYS A 425 8.09 -17.92 28.25
N ASP A 426 9.28 -18.42 28.52
CA ASP A 426 10.38 -17.62 29.06
C ASP A 426 11.27 -17.10 27.92
N CYS A 427 11.28 -15.78 27.73
CA CYS A 427 12.08 -15.08 26.72
C CYS A 427 13.31 -14.38 27.31
N ARG A 428 13.59 -14.48 28.62
CA ARG A 428 14.66 -13.71 29.30
C ARG A 428 16.04 -13.91 28.69
N ASN A 429 16.31 -15.06 28.08
CA ASN A 429 17.59 -15.41 27.46
C ASN A 429 17.58 -15.40 25.91
N THR A 430 16.62 -14.70 25.30
CA THR A 430 16.50 -14.62 23.83
C THR A 430 17.35 -13.47 23.26
N ASP A 431 18.01 -13.70 22.12
CA ASP A 431 18.81 -12.69 21.42
C ASP A 431 17.94 -11.83 20.48
N LYS A 432 18.53 -10.81 19.84
CA LYS A 432 17.81 -9.94 18.89
C LYS A 432 17.28 -10.66 17.64
N TYR A 433 17.77 -11.85 17.32
CA TYR A 433 17.33 -12.62 16.14
C TYR A 433 16.19 -13.60 16.45
N TRP A 434 15.94 -13.86 17.74
CA TRP A 434 15.08 -14.96 18.15
C TRP A 434 13.65 -14.84 17.59
N ALA A 435 13.00 -13.68 17.72
CA ALA A 435 11.64 -13.53 17.20
C ALA A 435 11.59 -13.68 15.67
N TYR A 436 12.52 -13.06 14.93
CA TYR A 436 12.55 -13.23 13.48
C TYR A 436 12.75 -14.70 13.08
N LYS A 437 13.70 -15.41 13.70
CA LYS A 437 13.99 -16.82 13.36
C LYS A 437 12.85 -17.79 13.71
N ASN A 438 12.13 -17.55 14.80
CA ASN A 438 11.18 -18.51 15.35
C ASN A 438 9.71 -18.14 15.10
N LEU A 439 9.40 -16.86 14.89
CA LEU A 439 8.03 -16.35 14.86
C LEU A 439 7.62 -15.79 13.49
N TRP A 440 8.56 -15.35 12.65
CA TRP A 440 8.24 -14.65 11.39
C TRP A 440 7.25 -15.42 10.52
N ASN A 441 7.47 -16.72 10.33
CA ASN A 441 6.58 -17.58 9.54
C ASN A 441 5.51 -18.32 10.37
N SER A 442 5.35 -17.94 11.64
CA SER A 442 4.43 -18.56 12.60
C SER A 442 3.13 -17.77 12.77
N GLY A 443 2.86 -16.82 11.86
CA GLY A 443 1.63 -16.02 11.84
C GLY A 443 1.80 -14.52 12.11
N LEU A 444 3.05 -14.02 12.18
CA LEU A 444 3.32 -12.58 12.20
C LEU A 444 2.98 -11.96 10.84
N ASN A 445 2.63 -10.68 10.85
CA ASN A 445 2.36 -9.92 9.65
C ASN A 445 3.66 -9.60 8.87
N HIS A 446 3.62 -9.70 7.53
CA HIS A 446 4.77 -9.45 6.66
C HIS A 446 4.73 -8.08 5.96
N SER A 447 3.64 -7.33 6.12
CA SER A 447 3.42 -6.00 5.54
C SER A 447 3.75 -4.85 6.51
N THR A 448 3.80 -5.12 7.81
CA THR A 448 4.11 -4.14 8.85
C THR A 448 5.03 -4.75 9.90
N VAL A 449 6.11 -4.04 10.21
CA VAL A 449 7.04 -4.36 11.31
C VAL A 449 7.29 -3.12 12.16
N ILE A 450 7.82 -3.32 13.36
CA ILE A 450 8.06 -2.27 14.35
C ILE A 450 9.56 -2.22 14.68
N LEU A 451 10.20 -1.08 14.40
CA LEU A 451 11.57 -0.79 14.79
C LEU A 451 11.56 0.03 16.08
N LEU A 452 11.81 -0.61 17.23
CA LEU A 452 11.58 0.01 18.53
C LEU A 452 12.66 -0.35 19.54
N SER A 453 13.33 0.67 20.08
CA SER A 453 14.30 0.48 21.16
C SER A 453 13.67 -0.27 22.34
N PRO A 454 14.35 -1.30 22.90
CA PRO A 454 13.91 -1.98 24.11
C PRO A 454 13.61 -1.07 25.30
N GLU A 455 14.18 0.13 25.34
CA GLU A 455 13.97 1.09 26.43
C GLU A 455 12.57 1.72 26.43
N LYS A 456 11.84 1.64 25.31
CA LYS A 456 10.46 2.15 25.19
C LYS A 456 9.52 1.18 25.88
N SER A 457 8.98 1.56 27.03
CA SER A 457 8.07 0.69 27.80
C SER A 457 6.70 0.52 27.15
N MET A 458 6.18 1.51 26.41
CA MET A 458 4.77 1.52 25.96
C MET A 458 4.56 1.78 24.46
N ALA A 459 5.27 2.77 23.90
CA ALA A 459 5.00 3.26 22.55
C ALA A 459 5.03 2.11 21.52
N LEU A 460 4.07 2.12 20.58
CA LEU A 460 3.80 1.10 19.56
C LEU A 460 3.51 -0.32 20.06
N ARG A 461 3.66 -0.63 21.35
CA ARG A 461 3.57 -2.02 21.83
C ARG A 461 2.14 -2.56 21.77
N ASP A 462 1.16 -1.72 22.04
CA ASP A 462 -0.27 -2.02 21.88
C ASP A 462 -0.60 -2.35 20.41
N TYR A 463 -0.10 -1.51 19.50
CA TYR A 463 -0.29 -1.69 18.07
C TYR A 463 0.45 -2.91 17.54
N ALA A 464 1.66 -3.19 18.02
CA ALA A 464 2.45 -4.35 17.61
C ALA A 464 1.72 -5.67 17.90
N ILE A 465 1.12 -5.79 19.09
CA ILE A 465 0.30 -6.96 19.45
C ILE A 465 -0.96 -7.04 18.58
N MET A 466 -1.71 -5.93 18.48
CA MET A 466 -2.95 -5.88 17.70
C MET A 466 -2.72 -6.25 16.22
N SER A 467 -1.63 -5.73 15.64
CA SER A 467 -1.27 -5.94 14.23
C SER A 467 -0.48 -7.21 13.97
N LYS A 468 -0.10 -7.96 15.03
CA LYS A 468 0.80 -9.12 14.97
C LYS A 468 2.13 -8.79 14.27
N SER A 469 2.66 -7.61 14.54
CA SER A 469 3.90 -7.14 13.91
C SER A 469 5.12 -7.66 14.66
N LEU A 470 6.17 -8.00 13.91
CA LEU A 470 7.49 -8.27 14.47
C LEU A 470 8.06 -6.98 15.05
N ILE A 471 8.51 -7.01 16.31
CA ILE A 471 9.30 -5.93 16.91
C ILE A 471 10.77 -6.31 16.89
N PHE A 472 11.63 -5.42 16.39
CA PHE A 472 13.07 -5.62 16.33
C PHE A 472 13.82 -4.31 16.56
N TYR A 473 15.10 -4.41 16.89
CA TYR A 473 15.97 -3.24 17.06
C TYR A 473 17.45 -3.61 16.98
N GLU A 474 18.25 -2.69 16.45
CA GLU A 474 19.71 -2.79 16.38
C GLU A 474 20.29 -1.45 16.84
N GLU A 475 20.99 -1.45 17.97
CA GLU A 475 21.58 -0.24 18.57
C GLU A 475 22.82 0.24 17.81
N ASP A 476 23.66 -0.68 17.34
CA ASP A 476 24.87 -0.33 16.60
C ASP A 476 24.52 0.20 15.21
N VAL A 477 24.84 1.48 14.95
CA VAL A 477 24.68 2.15 13.66
C VAL A 477 25.48 1.51 12.52
N LYS A 478 26.32 0.52 12.80
CA LYS A 478 27.06 -0.25 11.79
C LYS A 478 26.50 -1.66 11.57
N ASP A 479 25.53 -2.10 12.38
CA ASP A 479 24.90 -3.40 12.25
C ASP A 479 23.49 -3.28 11.67
N PHE A 480 23.35 -3.82 10.45
CA PHE A 480 22.11 -3.81 9.69
C PHE A 480 21.60 -5.23 9.40
N SER A 481 22.28 -6.25 9.92
CA SER A 481 22.09 -7.63 9.49
C SER A 481 20.67 -8.14 9.77
N LEU A 482 20.06 -7.74 10.89
CA LEU A 482 18.69 -8.12 11.24
C LEU A 482 17.69 -7.35 10.39
N ARG A 483 17.78 -6.02 10.32
CA ARG A 483 16.83 -5.20 9.56
C ARG A 483 16.83 -5.52 8.07
N GLU A 484 17.99 -5.77 7.46
CA GLU A 484 18.07 -6.16 6.05
C GLU A 484 17.40 -7.52 5.81
N SER A 485 17.62 -8.47 6.72
CA SER A 485 16.98 -9.79 6.65
C SER A 485 15.45 -9.67 6.71
N ILE A 486 14.95 -8.85 7.64
CA ILE A 486 13.52 -8.59 7.81
C ILE A 486 12.96 -7.91 6.56
N PHE A 487 13.48 -6.75 6.17
CA PHE A 487 12.94 -5.96 5.05
C PHE A 487 12.98 -6.71 3.72
N LYS A 488 14.00 -7.54 3.49
CA LYS A 488 14.08 -8.41 2.31
C LYS A 488 12.96 -9.47 2.27
N SER A 489 12.49 -9.91 3.44
CA SER A 489 11.47 -10.94 3.58
C SER A 489 10.04 -10.41 3.67
N MET A 490 9.87 -9.09 3.72
CA MET A 490 8.56 -8.44 3.79
C MET A 490 7.80 -8.50 2.46
N ASP A 491 6.50 -8.26 2.55
CA ASP A 491 5.60 -8.22 1.41
C ASP A 491 6.00 -7.15 0.38
N LYS A 492 5.39 -7.22 -0.81
CA LYS A 492 5.64 -6.26 -1.89
C LYS A 492 5.32 -4.82 -1.47
N ILE A 493 4.26 -4.65 -0.69
CA ILE A 493 3.79 -3.40 -0.10
C ILE A 493 4.00 -3.53 1.41
N ALA A 494 5.02 -2.85 1.92
CA ALA A 494 5.43 -3.03 3.30
C ALA A 494 5.92 -1.73 3.94
N ARG A 495 5.78 -1.64 5.26
CA ARG A 495 6.23 -0.50 6.05
C ARG A 495 6.85 -0.90 7.38
N CYS A 496 7.59 0.04 7.95
CA CYS A 496 8.19 -0.05 9.27
C CYS A 496 7.75 1.15 10.11
N LEU A 497 7.06 0.92 11.23
CA LEU A 497 6.77 1.98 12.20
C LEU A 497 7.88 2.00 13.26
N GLY A 498 8.19 3.19 13.76
CA GLY A 498 9.20 3.41 14.78
C GLY A 498 10.47 4.05 14.21
N TRP A 499 11.55 4.00 14.97
CA TRP A 499 12.80 4.69 14.63
C TRP A 499 14.01 3.91 15.12
N GLY A 500 15.08 3.92 14.33
CA GLY A 500 16.35 3.29 14.65
C GLY A 500 17.40 4.30 15.12
N PRO A 501 18.66 3.88 15.28
CA PRO A 501 19.71 4.70 15.90
C PRO A 501 20.21 5.89 15.05
N ASP A 502 19.96 5.90 13.72
CA ASP A 502 20.34 7.03 12.86
C ASP A 502 19.41 7.21 11.65
N GLU A 503 19.12 8.45 11.26
CA GLU A 503 18.18 8.75 10.18
C GLU A 503 18.62 8.20 8.81
N TYR A 504 19.84 8.56 8.37
CA TYR A 504 20.27 8.30 7.00
C TYR A 504 20.29 6.81 6.65
N ASN A 505 20.90 5.96 7.49
CA ASN A 505 20.99 4.54 7.20
C ASN A 505 19.63 3.86 7.38
N ASN A 506 18.82 4.25 8.37
CA ASN A 506 17.47 3.71 8.55
C ASN A 506 16.64 3.89 7.27
N VAL A 507 16.53 5.13 6.77
CA VAL A 507 15.72 5.45 5.58
C VAL A 507 16.37 4.88 4.32
N SER A 508 17.71 4.90 4.21
CA SER A 508 18.41 4.31 3.07
C SER A 508 18.17 2.81 2.93
N ILE A 509 18.28 2.05 4.02
CA ILE A 509 18.17 0.59 4.01
C ILE A 509 16.72 0.18 3.75
N SER A 510 15.75 0.77 4.44
CA SER A 510 14.32 0.51 4.20
C SER A 510 13.93 0.83 2.75
N SER A 511 14.35 2.00 2.23
CA SER A 511 14.11 2.40 0.84
C SER A 511 14.65 1.37 -0.14
N LYS A 512 15.89 0.88 0.02
CA LYS A 512 16.51 -0.14 -0.86
C LYS A 512 15.68 -1.42 -0.98
N TYR A 513 14.94 -1.80 0.06
CA TYR A 513 14.07 -2.98 0.06
C TYR A 513 12.62 -2.67 -0.31
N GLY A 514 12.30 -1.40 -0.56
CA GLY A 514 10.96 -0.93 -0.86
C GLY A 514 10.03 -0.99 0.33
N VAL A 515 10.53 -0.54 1.49
CA VAL A 515 9.80 -0.41 2.75
C VAL A 515 9.79 1.06 3.12
N ASP A 516 8.63 1.64 3.40
CA ASP A 516 8.53 3.01 3.93
C ASP A 516 8.63 3.04 5.45
N ILE A 517 9.24 4.10 6.00
CA ILE A 517 9.38 4.30 7.45
C ILE A 517 8.39 5.36 7.93
N ILE A 518 7.75 5.10 9.08
CA ILE A 518 6.95 6.08 9.81
C ILE A 518 7.60 6.31 11.17
N ALA A 519 8.11 7.52 11.42
CA ALA A 519 8.67 7.91 12.70
C ALA A 519 7.57 7.91 13.77
N ALA A 520 7.59 6.90 14.64
CA ALA A 520 6.48 6.59 15.54
C ALA A 520 6.92 5.91 16.85
N ASP A 521 8.20 5.92 17.21
CA ASP A 521 8.71 5.28 18.43
C ASP A 521 8.26 5.97 19.74
N TRP A 522 7.49 7.05 19.62
CA TRP A 522 6.71 7.71 20.68
C TRP A 522 5.20 7.80 20.35
N SER A 523 4.67 6.92 19.50
CA SER A 523 3.22 6.83 19.23
C SER A 523 2.53 5.89 20.21
N TYR A 524 1.40 6.32 20.76
CA TYR A 524 0.59 5.62 21.76
C TYR A 524 -0.83 5.40 21.26
N ASN A 525 -1.56 4.46 21.88
CA ASN A 525 -2.99 4.25 21.67
C ASN A 525 -3.41 3.94 20.22
N LEU A 526 -2.50 3.55 19.32
CA LEU A 526 -2.85 3.28 17.93
C LEU A 526 -3.79 2.07 17.81
N SER A 527 -3.78 1.14 18.77
CA SER A 527 -4.79 0.08 18.84
C SER A 527 -6.21 0.60 19.05
N VAL A 528 -6.37 1.76 19.69
CA VAL A 528 -7.66 2.45 19.87
C VAL A 528 -7.93 3.39 18.70
N LEU A 529 -6.99 4.31 18.41
CA LEU A 529 -7.14 5.38 17.44
C LEU A 529 -7.34 4.85 16.01
N SER A 530 -6.75 3.70 15.67
CA SER A 530 -6.91 3.11 14.34
C SER A 530 -8.28 2.47 14.10
N SER A 531 -9.11 2.31 15.14
CA SER A 531 -10.42 1.67 15.01
C SER A 531 -11.45 2.49 14.22
N PHE A 532 -11.25 3.81 14.17
CA PHE A 532 -12.23 4.74 13.61
C PHE A 532 -12.22 4.74 12.08
N PRO A 533 -13.35 5.04 11.42
CA PRO A 533 -13.43 5.14 9.97
C PRO A 533 -12.58 6.29 9.41
N THR A 534 -12.04 6.11 8.20
CA THR A 534 -11.38 7.20 7.45
C THR A 534 -12.41 7.96 6.62
N ASN A 535 -12.33 9.29 6.58
CA ASN A 535 -13.27 10.15 5.87
C ASN A 535 -12.56 10.93 4.77
N LYS A 536 -13.25 11.21 3.65
CA LYS A 536 -12.71 12.14 2.66
C LYS A 536 -12.54 13.52 3.31
N GLN A 537 -11.44 14.20 2.99
CA GLN A 537 -11.13 15.56 3.42
C GLN A 537 -11.03 16.49 2.22
N THR A 538 -11.22 17.78 2.48
CA THR A 538 -11.08 18.84 1.49
C THR A 538 -10.34 19.99 2.16
N GLN A 539 -9.38 20.59 1.46
CA GLN A 539 -8.62 21.71 2.00
C GLN A 539 -9.53 22.91 2.20
N LYS A 540 -9.25 23.69 3.24
CA LYS A 540 -9.84 25.03 3.38
C LYS A 540 -8.94 26.03 2.66
N SER A 541 -9.01 26.08 1.33
CA SER A 541 -8.20 27.02 0.55
C SER A 541 -9.01 28.26 0.15
N ASN A 542 -8.39 29.43 0.28
CA ASN A 542 -8.85 30.63 -0.42
C ASN A 542 -8.26 30.61 -1.84
N ASN A 543 -9.11 30.58 -2.86
CA ASN A 543 -8.69 30.34 -4.26
C ASN A 543 -8.27 31.61 -5.01
N GLU A 544 -8.09 32.74 -4.33
CA GLU A 544 -7.64 33.97 -4.95
C GLU A 544 -6.13 33.88 -5.26
N ILE A 545 -5.81 33.69 -6.54
CA ILE A 545 -4.44 33.76 -7.03
C ILE A 545 -4.11 35.25 -7.25
N PRO A 546 -3.09 35.82 -6.57
CA PRO A 546 -2.69 37.19 -6.81
C PRO A 546 -2.27 37.39 -8.27
N THR A 547 -2.80 38.42 -8.92
CA THR A 547 -2.42 38.81 -10.29
C THR A 547 -1.35 39.91 -10.30
N GLU A 548 -0.77 40.23 -9.14
CA GLU A 548 0.24 41.27 -9.01
C GLU A 548 1.52 40.86 -9.75
N GLY A 549 1.82 41.57 -10.84
CA GLY A 549 3.12 41.50 -11.49
C GLY A 549 4.18 42.30 -10.74
N ASN A 550 5.46 41.96 -10.97
CA ASN A 550 6.61 42.69 -10.41
C ASN A 550 6.77 42.57 -8.88
N VAL A 551 6.50 41.39 -8.32
CA VAL A 551 6.74 41.03 -6.91
C VAL A 551 7.49 39.71 -6.79
N HIS A 552 8.10 39.47 -5.63
CA HIS A 552 8.79 38.24 -5.28
C HIS A 552 7.89 37.38 -4.38
N TYR A 553 7.54 36.18 -4.83
CA TYR A 553 6.64 35.27 -4.11
C TYR A 553 7.41 34.37 -3.15
N VAL A 554 6.91 34.24 -1.93
CA VAL A 554 7.49 33.42 -0.87
C VAL A 554 6.44 32.46 -0.34
N THR A 555 6.80 31.19 -0.18
CA THR A 555 5.99 30.22 0.56
C THR A 555 6.82 29.64 1.71
N PHE A 556 6.20 29.47 2.86
CA PHE A 556 6.78 28.79 4.02
C PHE A 556 6.15 27.40 4.16
N ILE A 557 6.96 26.37 4.40
CA ILE A 557 6.48 25.02 4.72
C ILE A 557 7.15 24.55 6.00
N MET A 558 6.33 24.14 6.97
CA MET A 558 6.76 23.56 8.23
C MET A 558 7.33 22.14 8.02
N SER A 559 8.47 21.88 8.65
CA SER A 559 9.15 20.59 8.59
C SER A 559 8.48 19.49 9.45
N ASP A 560 9.01 18.27 9.33
CA ASP A 560 8.75 17.13 10.22
C ASP A 560 7.29 16.63 10.26
N GLY A 561 6.47 16.92 9.26
CA GLY A 561 5.11 16.37 9.18
C GLY A 561 5.04 14.86 8.91
N ASP A 562 6.14 14.21 8.55
CA ASP A 562 6.27 12.75 8.48
C ASP A 562 6.42 12.11 9.88
N ASN A 563 6.77 12.93 10.88
CA ASN A 563 6.93 12.55 12.27
C ASN A 563 5.55 12.36 12.95
N GLN A 564 4.99 11.15 12.82
CA GLN A 564 3.67 10.81 13.34
C GLN A 564 3.55 11.04 14.85
N GLN A 565 4.59 10.70 15.62
CA GLN A 565 4.59 10.90 17.06
C GLN A 565 4.50 12.38 17.46
N TRP A 566 5.16 13.29 16.74
CA TRP A 566 5.01 14.73 16.99
C TRP A 566 3.58 15.21 16.69
N LEU A 567 3.01 14.78 15.56
CA LEU A 567 1.63 15.11 15.20
C LEU A 567 0.59 14.60 16.20
N LEU A 568 0.85 13.44 16.82
CA LEU A 568 -0.04 12.82 17.81
C LEU A 568 0.20 13.29 19.24
N GLY A 569 1.39 13.77 19.58
CA GLY A 569 1.79 13.89 20.98
C GLY A 569 1.99 15.32 21.47
N SER A 570 2.61 16.17 20.66
CA SER A 570 3.16 17.44 21.15
C SER A 570 3.14 18.60 20.14
N ASN A 571 2.44 18.45 19.01
CA ASN A 571 2.29 19.53 18.03
C ASN A 571 0.99 20.33 18.19
N TYR A 572 -0.15 19.66 18.29
CA TYR A 572 -1.47 20.24 18.09
C TYR A 572 -1.81 21.31 19.12
N SER A 573 -1.53 21.05 20.41
CA SER A 573 -1.75 22.02 21.49
C SER A 573 -0.60 22.98 21.74
N SER A 574 0.56 22.75 21.13
CA SER A 574 1.78 23.48 21.46
C SER A 574 1.68 24.95 21.07
N GLU A 575 1.83 25.84 22.05
CA GLU A 575 1.88 27.30 21.80
C GLU A 575 3.09 27.72 20.94
N LYS A 576 4.08 26.83 20.77
CA LYS A 576 5.22 27.04 19.87
C LYS A 576 4.85 26.83 18.40
N TRP A 577 3.95 25.88 18.11
CA TRP A 577 3.66 25.43 16.74
C TRP A 577 2.17 25.53 16.42
N TYR A 578 1.48 24.40 16.25
CA TYR A 578 0.12 24.38 15.71
C TYR A 578 -0.90 25.06 16.64
N GLY A 579 -0.74 24.91 17.96
CA GLY A 579 -1.55 25.57 18.99
C GLY A 579 -1.21 27.04 19.24
N SER A 580 -0.25 27.61 18.51
CA SER A 580 0.17 28.99 18.70
C SER A 580 -0.91 30.01 18.33
N LYS A 581 -1.02 31.06 19.14
CA LYS A 581 -1.89 32.23 18.87
C LYS A 581 -1.45 33.03 17.63
N ASN A 582 -0.23 32.82 17.15
CA ASN A 582 0.28 33.44 15.93
C ASN A 582 -0.12 32.67 14.66
N ARG A 583 -0.60 31.41 14.77
CA ARG A 583 -1.10 30.66 13.61
C ARG A 583 -2.35 31.37 13.07
N GLY A 584 -2.43 31.50 11.74
CA GLY A 584 -3.53 32.21 11.06
C GLY A 584 -3.27 33.71 10.83
N ASN A 585 -2.13 34.24 11.25
CA ASN A 585 -1.70 35.62 10.93
C ASN A 585 -0.90 35.72 9.62
N PHE A 586 -0.62 34.60 8.97
CA PHE A 586 0.14 34.50 7.71
C PHE A 586 -0.14 33.15 7.05
N ASP A 587 0.08 33.07 5.73
CA ASP A 587 -0.10 31.83 4.97
C ASP A 587 1.03 30.85 5.30
N LEU A 588 0.68 29.58 5.55
CA LEU A 588 1.63 28.56 5.97
C LEU A 588 1.29 27.17 5.40
N GLY A 589 2.31 26.51 4.87
CA GLY A 589 2.26 25.10 4.53
C GLY A 589 2.57 24.20 5.73
N TRP A 590 1.78 23.16 5.92
CA TRP A 590 2.04 22.08 6.88
C TRP A 590 2.16 20.75 6.14
N SER A 591 3.18 19.96 6.44
CA SER A 591 3.20 18.57 5.99
C SER A 591 2.38 17.70 6.97
N LEU A 592 1.62 16.75 6.46
CA LEU A 592 0.91 15.75 7.27
C LEU A 592 1.18 14.35 6.74
N SER A 593 1.55 13.44 7.65
CA SER A 593 1.78 12.04 7.33
C SER A 593 0.48 11.31 6.95
N PRO A 594 0.46 10.58 5.82
CA PRO A 594 -0.63 9.67 5.49
C PRO A 594 -0.92 8.63 6.57
N SER A 595 0.07 8.27 7.40
CA SER A 595 -0.15 7.31 8.48
C SER A 595 -1.18 7.78 9.49
N LEU A 596 -1.27 9.09 9.74
CA LEU A 596 -2.25 9.67 10.64
C LEU A 596 -3.68 9.47 10.12
N TYR A 597 -3.89 9.63 8.81
CA TYR A 597 -5.19 9.39 8.16
C TYR A 597 -5.70 7.97 8.36
N TYR A 598 -4.81 6.97 8.39
CA TYR A 598 -5.21 5.57 8.52
C TYR A 598 -5.20 5.06 9.97
N LEU A 599 -4.22 5.48 10.78
CA LEU A 599 -3.98 4.97 12.13
C LEU A 599 -4.53 5.85 13.25
N ALA A 600 -4.87 7.11 12.97
CA ALA A 600 -5.59 7.98 13.89
C ALA A 600 -6.55 8.91 13.12
N PRO A 601 -7.58 8.36 12.44
CA PRO A 601 -8.39 9.14 11.50
C PRO A 601 -9.13 10.30 12.17
N THR A 602 -9.55 10.14 13.43
CA THR A 602 -10.20 11.22 14.20
C THR A 602 -9.25 12.40 14.43
N VAL A 603 -7.98 12.12 14.71
CA VAL A 603 -6.93 13.12 14.86
C VAL A 603 -6.63 13.81 13.53
N PHE A 604 -6.54 13.06 12.43
CA PHE A 604 -6.37 13.63 11.09
C PHE A 604 -7.50 14.61 10.75
N ASN A 605 -8.75 14.24 11.05
CA ASN A 605 -9.90 15.11 10.86
C ASN A 605 -9.75 16.42 11.66
N LYS A 606 -9.25 16.36 12.91
CA LYS A 606 -9.02 17.55 13.74
C LYS A 606 -8.04 18.54 13.15
N TYR A 607 -6.99 18.08 12.47
CA TYR A 607 -6.11 19.00 11.75
C TYR A 607 -6.89 19.76 10.67
N TYR A 608 -7.62 19.08 9.79
CA TYR A 608 -8.43 19.71 8.74
C TYR A 608 -9.53 20.63 9.29
N GLU A 609 -10.23 20.20 10.34
CA GLU A 609 -11.24 21.00 11.03
C GLU A 609 -10.66 22.30 11.60
N SER A 610 -9.41 22.27 12.06
CA SER A 610 -8.74 23.40 12.70
C SER A 610 -7.91 24.26 11.75
N ALA A 611 -7.80 23.91 10.45
CA ALA A 611 -7.07 24.71 9.47
C ALA A 611 -7.59 26.16 9.44
N SER A 612 -6.68 27.13 9.60
CA SER A 612 -6.98 28.55 9.43
C SER A 612 -7.34 28.83 7.97
N SER A 613 -8.32 29.69 7.73
CA SER A 613 -8.75 30.09 6.37
C SER A 613 -9.49 31.43 6.31
N GLU A 614 -9.50 32.22 7.39
CA GLU A 614 -10.25 33.48 7.41
C GLU A 614 -9.53 34.58 6.61
N LYS A 615 -8.37 35.04 7.11
CA LYS A 615 -7.54 36.04 6.44
C LYS A 615 -6.32 35.41 5.78
N TYR A 616 -5.73 34.42 6.45
CA TYR A 616 -4.59 33.65 5.99
C TYR A 616 -4.86 32.17 6.22
N SER A 617 -4.31 31.35 5.33
CA SER A 617 -4.67 29.94 5.22
C SER A 617 -3.53 29.01 5.65
N ASP A 618 -3.90 27.98 6.40
CA ASP A 618 -3.09 26.77 6.50
C ASP A 618 -3.35 25.92 5.24
N TYR A 619 -2.28 25.37 4.65
CA TYR A 619 -2.41 24.44 3.52
C TYR A 619 -1.63 23.16 3.78
N TYR A 620 -2.27 21.99 3.64
CA TYR A 620 -1.60 20.72 3.90
C TYR A 620 -0.92 20.14 2.66
N LEU A 621 0.29 19.61 2.83
CA LEU A 621 1.01 18.82 1.84
C LEU A 621 1.22 17.40 2.36
N VAL A 622 1.47 16.48 1.45
CA VAL A 622 2.00 15.17 1.83
C VAL A 622 3.43 15.34 2.33
N SER A 623 3.73 14.71 3.47
CA SER A 623 5.06 14.75 4.08
C SER A 623 6.13 13.97 3.29
N PRO A 624 7.43 14.19 3.59
CA PRO A 624 8.54 13.45 3.00
C PRO A 624 8.40 11.94 3.21
N SER A 625 8.47 11.08 2.18
CA SER A 625 8.45 11.37 0.74
C SER A 625 7.27 10.63 0.11
N GLY A 626 6.06 10.82 0.65
CA GLY A 626 4.84 10.15 0.20
C GLY A 626 4.10 9.41 1.32
N ASN A 627 3.77 8.14 1.09
CA ASN A 627 3.07 7.28 2.06
C ASN A 627 3.84 7.11 3.39
N GLY A 628 5.17 7.26 3.35
CA GLY A 628 6.05 7.35 4.51
C GLY A 628 7.41 7.91 4.08
N TYR A 629 8.36 7.97 5.00
CA TYR A 629 9.69 8.49 4.71
C TYR A 629 10.51 7.45 3.93
N ILE A 630 10.83 7.82 2.69
CA ILE A 630 11.71 7.08 1.78
C ILE A 630 12.68 8.05 1.10
N TYR A 631 13.78 7.51 0.57
CA TYR A 631 14.56 8.14 -0.50
C TYR A 631 14.12 7.53 -1.84
N PRO A 632 13.29 8.23 -2.63
CA PRO A 632 12.79 7.70 -3.90
C PRO A 632 13.90 7.17 -4.82
N SER A 633 15.07 7.80 -4.82
CA SER A 633 16.23 7.41 -5.63
C SER A 633 16.83 6.04 -5.26
N LEU A 634 16.64 5.59 -4.02
CA LEU A 634 17.05 4.27 -3.54
C LEU A 634 15.92 3.24 -3.59
N TYR A 635 14.68 3.69 -3.78
CA TYR A 635 13.51 2.82 -3.81
C TYR A 635 13.50 1.94 -5.07
N PRO A 636 13.24 0.63 -4.99
CA PRO A 636 13.19 -0.24 -6.17
C PRO A 636 12.23 0.28 -7.23
N LYS A 637 12.73 0.50 -8.45
CA LYS A 637 11.94 1.02 -9.57
C LYS A 637 10.66 0.20 -9.83
N SER A 638 10.73 -1.12 -9.65
CA SER A 638 9.59 -2.03 -9.79
C SER A 638 8.50 -1.83 -8.73
N LYS A 639 8.86 -1.31 -7.56
CA LYS A 639 7.93 -1.01 -6.44
C LYS A 639 7.47 0.45 -6.44
N LEU A 640 8.31 1.39 -6.90
CA LEU A 640 8.01 2.83 -6.85
C LEU A 640 6.72 3.22 -7.60
N ASN A 641 6.45 2.61 -8.76
CA ASN A 641 5.17 2.81 -9.47
C ASN A 641 3.95 2.46 -8.60
N THR A 642 4.04 1.37 -7.83
CA THR A 642 2.92 0.94 -6.97
C THR A 642 2.80 1.88 -5.77
N TYR A 643 3.93 2.33 -5.23
CA TYR A 643 3.99 3.30 -4.14
C TYR A 643 3.32 4.63 -4.52
N THR A 644 3.66 5.21 -5.68
CA THR A 644 3.12 6.50 -6.11
C THR A 644 1.65 6.43 -6.54
N LYS A 645 1.18 5.29 -7.07
CA LYS A 645 -0.25 5.07 -7.35
C LYS A 645 -1.08 5.02 -6.07
N ARG A 646 -0.62 4.33 -5.04
CA ARG A 646 -1.28 4.32 -3.72
C ARG A 646 -1.30 5.72 -3.12
N LEU A 647 -0.19 6.44 -3.24
CA LEU A 647 -0.11 7.83 -2.79
C LEU A 647 -1.13 8.70 -3.52
N ASN A 648 -1.28 8.53 -4.83
CA ASN A 648 -2.27 9.25 -5.64
C ASN A 648 -3.72 9.00 -5.19
N GLU A 649 -4.06 7.77 -4.82
CA GLU A 649 -5.39 7.44 -4.27
C GLU A 649 -5.62 8.07 -2.89
N TYR A 650 -4.59 8.10 -2.04
CA TYR A 650 -4.64 8.81 -0.76
C TYR A 650 -4.83 10.31 -0.97
N MET A 651 -4.03 10.93 -1.85
CA MET A 651 -4.07 12.35 -2.17
C MET A 651 -5.42 12.79 -2.73
N GLU A 652 -6.11 11.92 -3.48
CA GLU A 652 -7.50 12.15 -3.90
C GLU A 652 -8.45 12.25 -2.70
N LYS A 653 -8.30 11.36 -1.72
CA LYS A 653 -9.19 11.27 -0.55
C LYS A 653 -9.03 12.46 0.38
N VAL A 654 -7.85 13.07 0.44
CA VAL A 654 -7.56 14.15 1.40
C VAL A 654 -7.35 15.52 0.77
N ASP A 655 -7.46 15.62 -0.56
CA ASP A 655 -7.28 16.86 -1.30
C ASP A 655 -5.88 17.52 -1.10
N GLN A 656 -4.85 16.69 -0.93
CA GLN A 656 -3.47 17.15 -0.95
C GLN A 656 -2.94 17.01 -2.37
N LYS A 657 -2.45 18.09 -2.98
CA LYS A 657 -1.99 18.11 -4.38
C LYS A 657 -0.47 18.09 -4.56
N TYR A 658 0.28 18.32 -3.49
CA TYR A 658 1.73 18.46 -3.54
C TYR A 658 2.39 17.53 -2.52
N VAL A 659 3.57 17.02 -2.91
CA VAL A 659 4.38 16.13 -2.08
C VAL A 659 5.69 16.81 -1.77
N LEU A 660 6.05 16.85 -0.49
CA LEU A 660 7.40 17.22 -0.07
C LEU A 660 8.29 15.98 -0.23
N ILE A 661 9.48 16.15 -0.81
CA ILE A 661 10.43 15.08 -1.08
C ILE A 661 11.74 15.40 -0.37
N ILE A 662 12.24 14.47 0.43
CA ILE A 662 13.63 14.44 0.87
C ILE A 662 14.33 13.29 0.15
N ASP A 663 15.45 13.58 -0.50
CA ASP A 663 16.29 12.59 -1.17
C ASP A 663 17.75 13.10 -1.23
N ASP A 664 18.69 12.24 -1.60
CA ASP A 664 20.11 12.56 -1.72
C ASP A 664 20.50 12.68 -3.20
N ASP A 665 20.88 13.89 -3.62
CA ASP A 665 21.40 14.17 -4.96
C ASP A 665 20.50 13.63 -6.10
N ALA A 666 19.20 13.86 -5.98
CA ALA A 666 18.20 13.33 -6.91
C ALA A 666 17.46 14.41 -7.72
N PHE A 667 17.65 15.69 -7.40
CA PHE A 667 16.84 16.79 -7.95
C PHE A 667 16.73 16.78 -9.49
N TYR A 668 17.82 16.55 -10.22
CA TYR A 668 17.80 16.53 -11.69
C TYR A 668 17.34 15.20 -12.31
N LYS A 669 16.97 14.18 -11.52
CA LYS A 669 16.53 12.86 -12.01
C LYS A 669 15.06 12.93 -12.43
N THR A 670 14.75 13.64 -13.52
CA THR A 670 13.35 13.82 -13.98
C THR A 670 12.62 12.50 -14.23
N ASN A 671 13.31 11.46 -14.70
CA ASN A 671 12.75 10.12 -14.86
C ASN A 671 12.29 9.45 -13.54
N LEU A 672 12.84 9.88 -12.41
CA LEU A 672 12.39 9.49 -11.08
C LEU A 672 11.11 10.25 -10.72
N TRP A 673 11.08 11.56 -10.99
CA TRP A 673 9.92 12.41 -10.73
C TRP A 673 8.72 12.08 -11.61
N ASP A 674 8.94 11.58 -12.83
CA ASP A 674 7.88 11.10 -13.72
C ASP A 674 6.99 10.07 -13.02
N LYS A 675 7.56 9.27 -12.11
CA LYS A 675 6.84 8.26 -11.32
C LYS A 675 5.80 8.86 -10.39
N TYR A 676 6.03 10.08 -9.92
CA TYR A 676 5.09 10.84 -9.11
C TYR A 676 4.15 11.65 -10.00
N THR A 677 4.71 12.46 -10.90
CA THR A 677 3.97 13.46 -11.68
C THR A 677 3.08 12.84 -12.78
N GLU A 678 3.28 11.57 -13.16
CA GLU A 678 2.35 10.83 -14.04
C GLU A 678 0.98 10.61 -13.38
N ASN A 679 0.90 10.72 -12.05
CA ASN A 679 -0.34 10.52 -11.30
C ASN A 679 -1.19 11.80 -11.27
N SER A 680 -2.50 11.67 -11.48
CA SER A 680 -3.41 12.80 -11.72
C SER A 680 -3.60 13.73 -10.53
N ASN A 681 -3.50 13.24 -9.30
CA ASN A 681 -3.72 14.01 -8.07
C ASN A 681 -2.42 14.60 -7.50
N ILE A 682 -1.28 14.38 -8.16
CA ILE A 682 0.01 14.96 -7.80
C ILE A 682 0.32 16.08 -8.78
N ASP A 683 0.13 17.34 -8.40
CA ASP A 683 0.28 18.51 -9.27
C ASP A 683 1.70 19.09 -9.28
N GLY A 684 2.57 18.65 -8.37
CA GLY A 684 3.98 19.02 -8.34
C GLY A 684 4.67 18.56 -7.06
N LEU A 685 5.97 18.80 -6.99
CA LEU A 685 6.83 18.34 -5.89
C LEU A 685 7.61 19.52 -5.30
N PHE A 686 7.74 19.55 -3.97
CA PHE A 686 8.72 20.38 -3.28
C PHE A 686 9.91 19.51 -2.92
N TYR A 687 11.11 19.89 -3.33
CA TYR A 687 12.31 19.06 -3.18
C TYR A 687 13.28 19.63 -2.13
N LEU A 688 13.76 18.75 -1.28
CA LEU A 688 14.76 19.00 -0.25
C LEU A 688 15.93 18.03 -0.44
N ASP A 689 17.15 18.55 -0.48
CA ASP A 689 18.36 17.71 -0.51
C ASP A 689 18.76 17.27 0.90
N TYR A 690 19.01 15.98 1.11
CA TYR A 690 19.30 15.45 2.45
C TYR A 690 20.54 16.09 3.09
N LYS A 691 21.60 16.35 2.31
CA LYS A 691 22.85 16.94 2.83
C LYS A 691 22.64 18.35 3.37
N LYS A 692 21.81 19.13 2.69
CA LYS A 692 21.40 20.48 3.08
C LYS A 692 20.14 20.82 2.30
N ASN A 693 19.00 21.02 2.98
CA ASN A 693 17.70 21.07 2.30
C ASN A 693 17.59 22.08 1.15
N ASN A 694 18.33 23.19 1.19
CA ASN A 694 18.35 24.22 0.13
C ASN A 694 19.54 24.15 -0.86
N ASN A 695 20.17 22.98 -1.04
CA ASN A 695 21.39 22.83 -1.84
C ASN A 695 21.25 23.26 -3.33
N TYR A 696 20.02 23.25 -3.85
CA TYR A 696 19.70 23.59 -5.25
C TYR A 696 19.18 25.01 -5.43
N ASN A 697 19.24 25.86 -4.41
CA ASN A 697 19.01 27.32 -4.51
C ASN A 697 17.67 27.73 -5.15
N GLY A 698 16.63 26.90 -5.04
CA GLY A 698 15.32 27.20 -5.64
C GLY A 698 15.27 27.07 -7.15
N GLU A 699 16.13 26.25 -7.75
CA GLU A 699 15.95 25.78 -9.12
C GLU A 699 14.64 24.99 -9.27
N ILE A 700 14.11 24.98 -10.49
CA ILE A 700 12.86 24.30 -10.86
C ILE A 700 13.16 23.37 -12.03
N VAL A 701 12.86 22.08 -11.87
CA VAL A 701 12.81 21.13 -12.99
C VAL A 701 11.37 20.74 -13.27
N TRP A 702 11.10 20.25 -14.47
CA TRP A 702 9.76 19.90 -14.92
C TRP A 702 9.65 18.42 -15.23
N SER A 703 8.52 17.84 -14.86
CA SER A 703 8.22 16.42 -15.11
C SER A 703 6.72 16.29 -15.36
N ASN A 704 6.34 15.73 -16.52
CA ASN A 704 4.94 15.67 -16.99
C ASN A 704 4.19 17.01 -16.88
N ASN A 705 4.84 18.12 -17.28
CA ASN A 705 4.31 19.50 -17.18
C ASN A 705 3.93 19.94 -15.76
N LYS A 706 4.54 19.33 -14.74
CA LYS A 706 4.36 19.67 -13.33
C LYS A 706 5.71 20.09 -12.74
N PRO A 707 5.73 21.17 -11.93
CA PRO A 707 6.97 21.69 -11.40
C PRO A 707 7.49 20.82 -10.24
N VAL A 708 8.81 20.65 -10.19
CA VAL A 708 9.58 20.12 -9.07
C VAL A 708 10.47 21.26 -8.58
N VAL A 709 10.08 21.88 -7.47
CA VAL A 709 10.69 23.11 -6.96
C VAL A 709 11.60 22.78 -5.80
N SER A 710 12.89 23.06 -5.95
CA SER A 710 13.82 22.88 -4.84
C SER A 710 13.66 23.96 -3.77
N CYS A 711 14.03 23.66 -2.53
CA CYS A 711 14.09 24.65 -1.47
C CYS A 711 15.17 25.69 -1.78
N ARG A 712 14.85 26.97 -1.57
CA ARG A 712 15.78 28.07 -1.82
C ARG A 712 16.42 28.59 -0.54
N ASN A 713 15.63 28.74 0.51
CA ASN A 713 16.10 29.27 1.78
C ASN A 713 15.57 28.42 2.94
N LEU A 714 16.24 28.53 4.08
CA LEU A 714 15.87 27.86 5.32
C LEU A 714 15.52 28.90 6.37
N LEU A 715 14.69 28.50 7.31
CA LEU A 715 14.64 29.11 8.62
C LEU A 715 15.02 28.02 9.61
N TRP A 716 16.32 27.91 9.89
CA TRP A 716 16.92 26.78 10.62
C TRP A 716 18.15 27.25 11.41
N GLY A 717 18.07 27.12 12.74
CA GLY A 717 19.14 27.49 13.65
C GLY A 717 20.47 26.79 13.34
N GLY A 718 21.53 27.59 13.17
CA GLY A 718 22.86 27.10 12.79
C GLY A 718 23.10 26.96 11.28
N LEU A 719 22.06 27.09 10.44
CA LEU A 719 22.19 27.08 8.98
C LEU A 719 21.79 28.42 8.33
N GLU A 720 20.63 28.95 8.65
CA GLU A 720 20.13 30.25 8.19
C GLU A 720 19.17 30.83 9.23
N ASP A 721 19.54 31.96 9.84
CA ASP A 721 18.74 32.64 10.85
C ASP A 721 17.73 33.65 10.24
N SER A 722 16.86 34.20 11.08
CA SER A 722 15.81 35.15 10.65
C SER A 722 16.35 36.36 9.91
N ASN A 723 17.46 36.95 10.38
CA ASN A 723 18.00 38.17 9.76
C ASN A 723 18.63 37.85 8.40
N GLN A 724 19.39 36.76 8.33
CA GLN A 724 19.97 36.28 7.08
C GLN A 724 18.88 35.96 6.05
N LEU A 725 17.80 35.30 6.47
CA LEU A 725 16.66 34.99 5.60
C LEU A 725 16.00 36.27 5.06
N ILE A 726 15.71 37.25 5.93
CA ILE A 726 15.10 38.53 5.55
C ILE A 726 16.00 39.27 4.54
N ASP A 727 17.30 39.35 4.81
CA ASP A 727 18.28 40.00 3.93
C ASP A 727 18.41 39.27 2.58
N ASN A 728 18.40 37.94 2.59
CA ASN A 728 18.47 37.12 1.38
C ASN A 728 17.22 37.31 0.49
N ILE A 729 16.02 37.42 1.06
CA ILE A 729 14.80 37.67 0.29
C ILE A 729 14.78 39.11 -0.23
N ASN A 730 15.08 40.10 0.61
CA ASN A 730 15.06 41.51 0.21
C ASN A 730 16.14 41.85 -0.83
N SER A 731 17.32 41.25 -0.74
CA SER A 731 18.38 41.47 -1.74
C SER A 731 17.99 40.98 -3.14
N ARG A 732 17.20 39.90 -3.26
CA ARG A 732 16.69 39.41 -4.55
C ARG A 732 15.68 40.36 -5.19
N VAL A 733 14.83 40.99 -4.38
CA VAL A 733 13.94 42.06 -4.86
C VAL A 733 14.76 43.22 -5.45
N ASN A 734 15.89 43.56 -4.83
CA ASN A 734 16.76 44.65 -5.28
C ASN A 734 17.51 44.34 -6.58
N THR A 735 17.70 43.07 -6.94
CA THR A 735 18.30 42.64 -8.21
C THR A 735 17.28 42.35 -9.31
N ALA A 736 16.04 42.86 -9.17
CA ALA A 736 14.93 42.71 -10.11
C ALA A 736 14.41 41.28 -10.32
N ASN A 737 14.63 40.38 -9.36
CA ASN A 737 13.98 39.05 -9.34
C ASN A 737 12.53 39.16 -8.82
N THR A 738 11.71 39.88 -9.59
CA THR A 738 10.31 40.18 -9.31
C THR A 738 9.40 39.89 -10.52
N ASP A 739 9.98 39.45 -11.64
CA ASP A 739 9.23 39.02 -12.83
C ASP A 739 8.59 37.65 -12.59
N LEU A 740 7.26 37.58 -12.69
CA LEU A 740 6.45 36.35 -12.53
C LEU A 740 6.90 35.21 -13.46
N THR A 741 7.51 35.51 -14.60
CA THR A 741 7.96 34.49 -15.57
C THR A 741 9.33 33.90 -15.23
N ASN A 742 10.05 34.51 -14.28
CA ASN A 742 11.40 34.11 -13.88
C ASN A 742 11.36 33.26 -12.61
N GLU A 743 11.93 32.05 -12.66
CA GLU A 743 12.10 31.16 -11.49
C GLU A 743 12.83 31.84 -10.31
N ALA A 744 13.67 32.83 -10.59
CA ALA A 744 14.36 33.61 -9.57
C ALA A 744 13.40 34.46 -8.71
N SER A 745 12.16 34.69 -9.13
CA SER A 745 11.16 35.47 -8.40
C SER A 745 10.36 34.67 -7.37
N TYR A 746 10.69 33.38 -7.19
CA TYR A 746 10.00 32.47 -6.29
C TYR A 746 10.96 31.91 -5.23
N THR A 747 10.57 31.98 -3.96
CA THR A 747 11.33 31.43 -2.83
C THR A 747 10.47 30.49 -2.00
N PHE A 748 10.78 29.19 -2.07
CA PHE A 748 10.33 28.21 -1.10
C PHE A 748 11.29 28.24 0.11
N VAL A 749 10.73 28.54 1.30
CA VAL A 749 11.42 28.49 2.59
C VAL A 749 10.98 27.27 3.39
N TYR A 750 11.94 26.43 3.80
CA TYR A 750 11.68 25.31 4.71
C TYR A 750 11.97 25.71 6.16
N LEU A 751 10.96 25.56 7.02
CA LEU A 751 10.99 25.98 8.42
C LEU A 751 11.23 24.79 9.33
N HIS A 752 12.39 24.78 10.01
CA HIS A 752 12.76 23.71 10.93
C HIS A 752 12.10 23.87 12.30
N VAL A 753 11.21 22.94 12.64
CA VAL A 753 10.37 22.97 13.86
C VAL A 753 11.19 22.95 15.16
N TRP A 754 12.34 22.28 15.17
CA TRP A 754 13.11 22.07 16.42
C TRP A 754 13.99 23.27 16.80
N SER A 755 14.22 24.20 15.88
CA SER A 755 14.99 25.43 16.14
C SER A 755 14.16 26.71 16.06
N ASN A 756 12.85 26.61 15.73
CA ASN A 756 12.00 27.76 15.52
C ASN A 756 10.58 27.54 16.06
N ASP A 757 9.86 28.65 16.23
CA ASP A 757 8.46 28.67 16.61
C ASP A 757 7.67 29.70 15.77
N MET A 758 6.37 29.76 15.98
CA MET A 758 5.49 30.71 15.28
C MET A 758 5.76 32.17 15.64
N THR A 759 6.39 32.46 16.77
CA THR A 759 6.76 33.84 17.14
C THR A 759 7.92 34.31 16.26
N ILE A 760 8.94 33.47 16.07
CA ILE A 760 10.04 33.74 15.16
C ILE A 760 9.52 33.91 13.73
N LEU A 761 8.64 33.01 13.26
CA LEU A 761 8.05 33.12 11.93
C LEU A 761 7.21 34.40 11.79
N GLN A 762 6.37 34.74 12.77
CA GLN A 762 5.60 36.00 12.77
C GLN A 762 6.50 37.22 12.60
N ASN A 763 7.65 37.26 13.29
CA ASN A 763 8.61 38.35 13.16
C ASN A 763 9.20 38.42 11.75
N VAL A 764 9.63 37.29 11.19
CA VAL A 764 10.13 37.21 9.81
C VAL A 764 9.08 37.71 8.82
N VAL A 765 7.85 37.23 8.92
CA VAL A 765 6.74 37.64 8.04
C VAL A 765 6.45 39.14 8.18
N THR A 766 6.46 39.66 9.41
CA THR A 766 6.22 41.09 9.67
C THR A 766 7.29 41.97 9.03
N GLU A 767 8.56 41.58 9.14
CA GLU A 767 9.67 42.32 8.51
C GLU A 767 9.64 42.22 6.98
N LEU A 768 9.35 41.04 6.42
CA LEU A 768 9.21 40.87 4.97
C LEU A 768 8.06 41.70 4.39
N ASN A 769 6.93 41.78 5.10
CA ASN A 769 5.76 42.57 4.69
C ASN A 769 6.01 44.10 4.66
N LYS A 770 7.10 44.60 5.28
CA LYS A 770 7.51 46.00 5.11
C LYS A 770 7.98 46.31 3.70
N ASN A 771 8.41 45.29 2.94
CA ASN A 771 8.75 45.43 1.52
C ASN A 771 7.52 45.12 0.66
N PRO A 772 6.90 46.11 0.00
CA PRO A 772 5.67 45.90 -0.77
C PRO A 772 5.86 45.00 -2.01
N LYS A 773 7.12 44.73 -2.40
CA LYS A 773 7.48 43.83 -3.49
C LYS A 773 7.69 42.38 -3.05
N VAL A 774 7.48 42.04 -1.77
CA VAL A 774 7.47 40.65 -1.29
C VAL A 774 6.03 40.24 -1.01
N LYS A 775 5.62 39.08 -1.51
CA LYS A 775 4.29 38.51 -1.26
C LYS A 775 4.42 37.11 -0.71
N ILE A 776 3.89 36.90 0.48
CA ILE A 776 3.82 35.59 1.12
C ILE A 776 2.49 34.97 0.74
N VAL A 777 2.53 33.73 0.27
CA VAL A 777 1.37 32.99 -0.23
C VAL A 777 1.43 31.54 0.26
N THR A 778 0.29 30.85 0.21
CA THR A 778 0.24 29.40 0.47
C THR A 778 1.04 28.60 -0.58
N PRO A 779 1.49 27.38 -0.24
CA PRO A 779 2.18 26.48 -1.15
C PRO A 779 1.42 26.18 -2.46
N ASP A 780 0.09 26.12 -2.43
CA ASP A 780 -0.69 25.85 -3.63
C ASP A 780 -0.77 27.04 -4.58
N VAL A 781 -0.95 28.25 -4.05
CA VAL A 781 -0.88 29.49 -4.83
C VAL A 781 0.51 29.66 -5.41
N PHE A 782 1.55 29.40 -4.62
CA PHE A 782 2.94 29.43 -5.07
C PHE A 782 3.19 28.50 -6.27
N MET A 783 2.73 27.25 -6.19
CA MET A 783 2.90 26.27 -7.27
C MET A 783 2.05 26.58 -8.50
N LYS A 784 0.82 27.10 -8.32
CA LYS A 784 -0.05 27.57 -9.42
C LYS A 784 0.60 28.73 -10.18
N LEU A 785 1.13 29.73 -9.46
CA LEU A 785 1.85 30.86 -10.07
C LEU A 785 3.04 30.39 -10.92
N ILE A 786 3.85 29.44 -10.40
CA ILE A 786 4.95 28.84 -11.17
C ILE A 786 4.42 28.14 -12.41
N LYS A 787 3.40 27.28 -12.26
CA LYS A 787 2.81 26.49 -13.35
C LYS A 787 2.27 27.37 -14.47
N ASP A 788 1.63 28.48 -14.13
CA ASP A 788 0.94 29.34 -15.08
C ASP A 788 1.87 30.35 -15.76
N ASN A 789 3.00 30.72 -15.14
CA ASN A 789 3.85 31.82 -15.61
C ASN A 789 5.27 31.43 -15.99
N VAL A 790 5.84 30.37 -15.41
CA VAL A 790 7.22 29.95 -15.69
C VAL A 790 7.22 28.91 -16.81
N THR A 791 7.97 29.16 -17.88
CA THR A 791 8.02 28.24 -19.02
C THR A 791 8.88 27.01 -18.68
N PRO A 792 8.41 25.78 -18.95
CA PRO A 792 9.23 24.58 -18.86
C PRO A 792 10.47 24.67 -19.74
N LYS A 793 11.66 24.43 -19.17
CA LYS A 793 12.95 24.44 -19.88
C LYS A 793 13.26 23.09 -20.51
#